data_AF-A0A3D3HGL5-F1
#
_entry.id   AF-A0A3D3HGL5-F1
#
_cell.length_a   1.000
_cell.length_b   1.000
_cell.length_c   1.000
_cell.angle_alpha   90.00
_cell.angle_beta   90.00
_cell.angle_gamma   90.00
#
_symmetry.space_group_name_H-M   'P 1'
#
loop_
_entity.id
_entity.type
_entity.pdbx_description
1 polymer ?
#
loop_
_entity_poly.entity_id
_entity_poly.type
_entity_poly.pdbx_seq_one_letter_code
_entity_poly.pdbx_strand_id
1 'polypeptide(L)'
;MAGGQTPDGPVFNITVEQNGSSDGETMVKNVKAGYWPCAIWNSGYFGGESFSDQSVMGAQTTATPEGLLARRGSIAGMKPGEVLLFYVREKSGTGNEGHCSATLSTIGDGVFSCTVVSGDDKGTYTAGGPVTEPGRRAFGPAGNANAIIKRTAEGAILTFSEPNLEAEGYCDFFGLFDGENTPEALPEVFTFKLTNDELKNWSTLQKVNDRTLPGPLGGSLHIRAVLTSGVFDEKKADVTLGGCSELSTGEQGQVNATGKPEGGSYRFWSEPQGMLMIESEGPSATLTGSRPGRGTLYVEYTTPDGSRTEASKPASVVGIWSYNGGNAIPPVPLYDVNGNKLSGKLTVPYSSEPEEAQELVDFVSGNPSVFTVVASAENLDIEVSKTGKATLEARDNCGNTAGPTVEVEVVNCDDETIARLENQRQAATENLLIATRELQKTAGSSEFEKARDDLVASTIDLLAKTGLTIISGGKTTGAVKTAAEMADVAAGLSDMLASGSHEEVYVNGVKAAAGKIWGEAASTLIGLGEVAAAADRFYENIAEIKLHEEALKSALESYEKALTAVEDVVRRQQICKRDKTQPQQKEEPKADPTPEPSDPKPPVDPKPKTDTPPAQKPPAEPPAPKPGDEDPPISPPPPASPPRQVGLPYSPQECGCDKTKSISVNSEGFSTLQVGVKNIGDCVENFNKTSVNAYANTLRELSALADSLKVAADGDPEIFRVQSTKAKPRLDSLIKQTQSYDEAGKTFLKEFEKCPESVTTGMEVLKSAQTVTVDSITTKY
;
A
#
# COMPACT_ATOMS: atom_id res chain seq x y z
N MET A 1 -2.48 -46.88 -23.53
CA MET A 1 -1.75 -48.18 -23.52
C MET A 1 -0.30 -47.85 -23.23
N ALA A 2 0.33 -48.47 -22.23
CA ALA A 2 1.75 -48.24 -21.98
C ALA A 2 2.58 -49.07 -22.98
N GLY A 3 3.53 -48.44 -23.68
CA GLY A 3 4.49 -49.14 -24.51
C GLY A 3 5.52 -49.83 -23.64
N GLY A 4 5.28 -51.08 -23.27
CA GLY A 4 6.32 -51.92 -22.68
C GLY A 4 7.45 -52.09 -23.70
N GLN A 5 8.67 -51.68 -23.35
CA GLN A 5 9.85 -52.03 -24.11
C GLN A 5 10.02 -53.55 -24.06
N THR A 6 10.17 -54.17 -25.23
CA THR A 6 10.61 -55.56 -25.34
C THR A 6 11.96 -55.70 -24.63
N PRO A 7 12.20 -56.74 -23.81
CA PRO A 7 13.51 -56.91 -23.15
C PRO A 7 14.67 -56.91 -24.14
N ASP A 8 15.76 -56.20 -23.80
CA ASP A 8 16.94 -56.05 -24.67
C ASP A 8 17.68 -57.38 -24.93
N GLY A 9 17.47 -58.39 -24.07
CA GLY A 9 17.95 -59.76 -24.24
C GLY A 9 16.84 -60.80 -24.01
N PRO A 10 17.12 -62.09 -24.26
CA PRO A 10 16.16 -63.17 -24.02
C PRO A 10 15.84 -63.31 -22.54
N VAL A 11 14.65 -63.81 -22.19
CA VAL A 11 14.29 -64.14 -20.80
C VAL A 11 14.95 -65.45 -20.37
N PHE A 12 15.13 -66.38 -21.30
CA PHE A 12 15.94 -67.58 -21.17
C PHE A 12 16.48 -68.05 -22.53
N ASN A 13 17.54 -68.85 -22.50
CA ASN A 13 18.08 -69.54 -23.66
C ASN A 13 17.87 -71.05 -23.48
N ILE A 14 17.69 -71.78 -24.58
CA ILE A 14 17.80 -73.23 -24.60
C ILE A 14 18.78 -73.65 -25.68
N THR A 15 19.81 -74.41 -25.31
CA THR A 15 20.69 -75.13 -26.24
C THR A 15 20.23 -76.59 -26.29
N VAL A 16 19.98 -77.12 -27.48
CA VAL A 16 19.68 -78.54 -27.71
C VAL A 16 20.80 -79.15 -28.52
N GLU A 17 21.51 -80.08 -27.90
CA GLU A 17 22.50 -80.96 -28.51
C GLU A 17 21.86 -82.32 -28.80
N GLN A 18 22.08 -82.83 -30.02
CA GLN A 18 21.56 -84.10 -30.50
C GLN A 18 22.67 -84.88 -31.20
N ASN A 19 22.92 -86.11 -30.75
CA ASN A 19 23.87 -87.03 -31.35
C ASN A 19 23.15 -88.35 -31.65
N GLY A 20 22.96 -88.64 -32.94
CA GLY A 20 22.24 -89.80 -33.43
C GLY A 20 23.13 -90.74 -34.25
N SER A 21 22.76 -92.02 -34.31
CA SER A 21 23.34 -92.98 -35.25
C SER A 21 22.32 -93.99 -35.75
N SER A 22 22.37 -94.30 -37.05
CA SER A 22 21.57 -95.32 -37.74
C SER A 22 22.35 -95.86 -38.94
N ASP A 23 22.27 -97.15 -39.23
CA ASP A 23 22.85 -97.84 -40.41
C ASP A 23 24.31 -97.53 -40.79
N GLY A 24 25.10 -97.03 -39.85
CA GLY A 24 26.52 -96.67 -40.02
C GLY A 24 26.77 -95.17 -40.26
N GLU A 25 25.74 -94.36 -40.44
CA GLU A 25 25.84 -92.90 -40.45
C GLU A 25 25.69 -92.30 -39.04
N THR A 26 26.24 -91.12 -38.85
CA THR A 26 26.20 -90.37 -37.58
C THR A 26 25.67 -88.96 -37.82
N MET A 27 24.68 -88.58 -37.03
CA MET A 27 24.05 -87.26 -37.02
C MET A 27 24.53 -86.47 -35.79
N VAL A 28 24.95 -85.23 -35.98
CA VAL A 28 25.27 -84.28 -34.89
C VAL A 28 24.57 -82.96 -35.18
N LYS A 29 23.67 -82.54 -34.28
CA LYS A 29 22.99 -81.24 -34.31
C LYS A 29 23.23 -80.49 -33.00
N ASN A 30 23.49 -79.19 -33.09
CA ASN A 30 23.53 -78.29 -31.94
C ASN A 30 22.78 -77.01 -32.31
N VAL A 31 21.69 -76.68 -31.61
CA VAL A 31 20.90 -75.47 -31.85
C VAL A 31 20.66 -74.73 -30.55
N LYS A 32 21.05 -73.45 -30.51
CA LYS A 32 20.71 -72.50 -29.45
C LYS A 32 19.55 -71.63 -29.89
N ALA A 33 18.54 -71.48 -29.03
CA ALA A 33 17.40 -70.60 -29.20
C ALA A 33 17.25 -69.66 -28.00
N GLY A 34 17.05 -68.37 -28.26
CA GLY A 34 16.73 -67.33 -27.28
C GLY A 34 15.24 -66.99 -27.31
N TYR A 35 14.60 -66.98 -26.14
CA TYR A 35 13.15 -66.86 -26.00
C TYR A 35 12.73 -65.51 -25.43
N TRP A 36 11.78 -64.86 -26.10
CA TRP A 36 11.18 -63.58 -25.70
C TRP A 36 9.67 -63.72 -25.45
N PRO A 37 9.06 -62.91 -24.58
CA PRO A 37 7.62 -63.00 -24.31
C PRO A 37 6.80 -62.65 -25.56
N CYS A 38 5.73 -63.39 -25.83
CA CYS A 38 4.81 -63.09 -26.93
C CYS A 38 4.06 -61.78 -26.65
N ALA A 39 4.17 -60.79 -27.54
CA ALA A 39 3.59 -59.45 -27.33
C ALA A 39 2.06 -59.38 -27.43
N ILE A 40 1.39 -60.49 -27.80
CA ILE A 40 -0.06 -60.65 -27.84
C ILE A 40 -0.37 -62.07 -27.37
N TRP A 41 -1.45 -62.26 -26.60
CA TRP A 41 -2.08 -63.56 -26.41
C TRP A 41 -2.77 -64.01 -27.69
N ASN A 42 -1.99 -64.48 -28.67
CA ASN A 42 -2.54 -65.19 -29.81
C ASN A 42 -3.12 -66.52 -29.33
N SER A 43 -4.37 -66.81 -29.69
CA SER A 43 -4.96 -68.15 -29.62
C SER A 43 -4.38 -69.03 -30.74
N GLY A 44 -3.07 -69.24 -30.71
CA GLY A 44 -2.30 -70.02 -31.67
C GLY A 44 -2.11 -71.47 -31.22
N TYR A 45 -2.04 -72.37 -32.19
CA TYR A 45 -1.74 -73.79 -31.96
C TYR A 45 -0.37 -73.98 -31.30
N PHE A 46 -0.31 -74.88 -30.30
CA PHE A 46 0.94 -75.40 -29.76
C PHE A 46 0.86 -76.93 -29.76
N GLY A 47 1.83 -77.60 -30.38
CA GLY A 47 1.91 -79.08 -30.39
C GLY A 47 0.73 -79.82 -31.04
N GLY A 48 -0.12 -79.16 -31.82
CA GLY A 48 -1.33 -79.75 -32.40
C GLY A 48 -2.59 -79.60 -31.54
N GLU A 49 -2.47 -79.16 -30.29
CA GLU A 49 -3.63 -78.90 -29.42
C GLU A 49 -4.16 -77.48 -29.61
N SER A 50 -5.50 -77.36 -29.66
CA SER A 50 -6.19 -76.08 -29.67
C SER A 50 -6.37 -75.59 -28.23
N PHE A 51 -5.74 -74.46 -27.88
CA PHE A 51 -5.94 -73.77 -26.59
C PHE A 51 -7.29 -73.02 -26.54
N SER A 52 -8.35 -73.65 -27.03
CA SER A 52 -9.74 -73.19 -26.97
C SER A 52 -10.44 -73.56 -25.65
N ASP A 53 -9.77 -74.29 -24.74
CA ASP A 53 -10.30 -74.55 -23.41
C ASP A 53 -10.44 -73.25 -22.61
N GLN A 54 -11.69 -72.84 -22.39
CA GLN A 54 -12.06 -71.67 -21.62
C GLN A 54 -11.64 -71.76 -20.14
N SER A 55 -11.28 -72.94 -19.63
CA SER A 55 -10.73 -73.09 -18.27
C SER A 55 -9.40 -72.34 -18.09
N VAL A 56 -8.55 -72.32 -19.13
CA VAL A 56 -7.25 -71.63 -19.10
C VAL A 56 -7.42 -70.13 -19.36
N MET A 57 -8.34 -69.75 -20.25
CA MET A 57 -8.65 -68.35 -20.57
C MET A 57 -9.57 -67.66 -19.55
N GLY A 58 -10.14 -68.40 -18.59
CA GLY A 58 -11.04 -67.87 -17.56
C GLY A 58 -10.36 -66.95 -16.54
N ALA A 59 -9.04 -67.05 -16.37
CA ALA A 59 -8.26 -66.15 -15.54
C ALA A 59 -7.97 -64.83 -16.29
N GLN A 60 -8.91 -63.87 -16.23
CA GLN A 60 -8.80 -62.58 -16.91
C GLN A 60 -7.52 -61.80 -16.54
N THR A 61 -6.48 -61.93 -17.36
CA THR A 61 -5.34 -61.01 -17.40
C THR A 61 -5.29 -60.35 -18.78
N THR A 62 -5.91 -59.17 -18.88
CA THR A 62 -5.86 -58.28 -20.07
C THR A 62 -4.48 -57.63 -20.30
N ALA A 63 -3.43 -58.26 -19.77
CA ALA A 63 -2.05 -57.87 -19.89
C ALA A 63 -1.32 -58.87 -20.80
N THR A 64 -0.48 -58.37 -21.69
CA THR A 64 0.48 -59.21 -22.42
C THR A 64 1.43 -59.90 -21.42
N PRO A 65 2.12 -60.99 -21.80
CA PRO A 65 3.22 -61.55 -21.04
C PRO A 65 4.19 -60.53 -20.41
N GLU A 66 4.59 -59.46 -21.12
CA GLU A 66 5.41 -58.38 -20.56
C GLU A 66 4.65 -57.55 -19.50
N GLY A 67 3.36 -57.29 -19.72
CA GLY A 67 2.49 -56.60 -18.76
C GLY A 67 2.16 -57.44 -17.52
N LEU A 68 2.11 -58.77 -17.64
CA LEU A 68 1.98 -59.69 -16.51
C LEU A 68 3.27 -59.69 -15.69
N LEU A 69 4.43 -59.84 -16.33
CA LEU A 69 5.75 -59.74 -15.67
C LEU A 69 5.94 -58.37 -14.99
N ALA A 70 5.57 -57.27 -15.65
CA ALA A 70 5.65 -55.93 -15.06
C ALA A 70 4.73 -55.73 -13.83
N ARG A 71 3.65 -56.50 -13.71
CA ARG A 71 2.75 -56.54 -12.53
C ARG A 71 3.16 -57.55 -11.46
N ARG A 72 3.97 -58.55 -11.80
CA ARG A 72 4.43 -59.61 -10.89
C ARG A 72 5.86 -59.40 -10.40
N GLY A 73 6.62 -58.49 -11.02
CA GLY A 73 8.05 -58.27 -10.76
C GLY A 73 8.93 -59.34 -11.39
N SER A 74 8.65 -60.59 -11.06
CA SER A 74 9.42 -61.79 -11.41
C SER A 74 8.50 -62.94 -11.86
N ILE A 75 9.08 -64.00 -12.44
CA ILE A 75 8.36 -65.27 -12.70
C ILE A 75 7.96 -65.95 -11.37
N ALA A 76 8.78 -65.79 -10.32
CA ALA A 76 8.47 -66.26 -8.97
C ALA A 76 7.19 -65.62 -8.41
N GLY A 77 6.98 -64.32 -8.68
CA GLY A 77 5.80 -63.56 -8.24
C GLY A 77 4.48 -63.98 -8.91
N MET A 78 4.50 -64.74 -10.02
CA MET A 78 3.29 -65.26 -10.66
C MET A 78 2.47 -66.14 -9.71
N LYS A 79 1.13 -66.09 -9.84
CA LYS A 79 0.19 -66.92 -9.09
C LYS A 79 0.07 -68.33 -9.70
N PRO A 80 -0.15 -69.40 -8.91
CA PRO A 80 -0.42 -70.73 -9.44
C PRO A 80 -1.58 -70.71 -10.44
N GLY A 81 -1.37 -71.33 -11.61
CA GLY A 81 -2.30 -71.28 -12.75
C GLY A 81 -1.99 -70.19 -13.78
N GLU A 82 -1.24 -69.13 -13.45
CA GLU A 82 -0.80 -68.14 -14.43
C GLU A 82 0.21 -68.75 -15.42
N VAL A 83 0.17 -68.26 -16.67
CA VAL A 83 0.96 -68.76 -17.80
C VAL A 83 1.67 -67.60 -18.49
N LEU A 84 2.87 -67.86 -19.01
CA LEU A 84 3.59 -66.98 -19.94
C LEU A 84 3.88 -67.75 -21.24
N LEU A 85 3.64 -67.10 -22.38
CA LEU A 85 3.96 -67.59 -23.71
C LEU A 85 5.21 -66.89 -24.23
N PHE A 86 6.08 -67.64 -24.91
CA PHE A 86 7.33 -67.15 -25.48
C PHE A 86 7.50 -67.65 -26.92
N TYR A 87 8.10 -66.82 -27.77
CA TYR A 87 8.51 -67.17 -29.13
C TYR A 87 10.04 -67.20 -29.22
N VAL A 88 10.59 -67.94 -30.19
CA VAL A 88 12.02 -67.86 -30.52
C VAL A 88 12.25 -66.63 -31.38
N ARG A 89 13.05 -65.70 -30.88
CA ARG A 89 13.44 -64.48 -31.61
C ARG A 89 14.81 -64.61 -32.26
N GLU A 90 15.73 -65.26 -31.54
CA GLU A 90 17.09 -65.56 -31.98
C GLU A 90 17.31 -67.06 -31.96
N LYS A 91 17.88 -67.59 -33.03
CA LYS A 91 18.17 -68.99 -33.25
C LYS A 91 19.47 -69.14 -34.04
N SER A 92 20.37 -69.99 -33.58
CA SER A 92 21.60 -70.31 -34.29
C SER A 92 22.03 -71.75 -34.01
N GLY A 93 22.79 -72.35 -34.91
CA GLY A 93 23.21 -73.74 -34.74
C GLY A 93 23.90 -74.34 -35.95
N THR A 94 24.28 -75.60 -35.81
CA THR A 94 24.88 -76.42 -36.88
C THR A 94 24.29 -77.83 -36.87
N GLY A 95 24.27 -78.46 -38.04
CA GLY A 95 23.94 -79.86 -38.25
C GLY A 95 24.99 -80.52 -39.15
N ASN A 96 25.27 -81.80 -38.94
CA ASN A 96 26.11 -82.62 -39.82
C ASN A 96 25.59 -84.07 -39.78
N GLU A 97 25.37 -84.66 -40.95
CA GLU A 97 24.78 -85.99 -41.13
C GLU A 97 25.36 -86.61 -42.40
N GLY A 98 26.26 -87.58 -42.22
CA GLY A 98 26.90 -88.31 -43.31
C GLY A 98 27.60 -87.42 -44.35
N HIS A 99 26.88 -87.09 -45.42
CA HIS A 99 27.31 -86.32 -46.58
C HIS A 99 26.75 -84.88 -46.64
N CYS A 100 25.87 -84.50 -45.71
CA CYS A 100 25.24 -83.19 -45.64
C CYS A 100 25.57 -82.44 -44.35
N SER A 101 25.72 -81.11 -44.45
CA SER A 101 25.92 -80.21 -43.32
C SER A 101 25.02 -78.97 -43.41
N ALA A 102 24.60 -78.44 -42.27
CA ALA A 102 23.72 -77.29 -42.18
C ALA A 102 24.24 -76.27 -41.15
N THR A 103 23.98 -75.00 -41.41
CA THR A 103 24.31 -73.87 -40.53
C THR A 103 23.11 -72.95 -40.43
N LEU A 104 22.72 -72.59 -39.20
CA LEU A 104 21.55 -71.76 -38.92
C LEU A 104 22.00 -70.46 -38.23
N SER A 105 21.48 -69.32 -38.68
CA SER A 105 21.69 -68.02 -38.06
C SER A 105 20.42 -67.17 -38.07
N THR A 106 20.35 -66.17 -37.20
CA THR A 106 19.26 -65.18 -37.19
C THR A 106 19.59 -64.04 -38.16
N ILE A 107 18.61 -63.65 -38.98
CA ILE A 107 18.71 -62.52 -39.91
C ILE A 107 17.65 -61.44 -39.68
N GLY A 108 16.67 -61.70 -38.81
CA GLY A 108 15.64 -60.76 -38.40
C GLY A 108 14.89 -61.26 -37.17
N ASP A 109 13.92 -60.48 -36.69
CA ASP A 109 13.12 -60.77 -35.48
C ASP A 109 12.30 -62.06 -35.67
N GLY A 110 12.79 -63.19 -35.13
CA GLY A 110 12.24 -64.53 -35.39
C GLY A 110 12.47 -65.07 -36.81
N VAL A 111 13.30 -64.41 -37.63
CA VAL A 111 13.57 -64.82 -39.03
C VAL A 111 14.98 -65.40 -39.13
N PHE A 112 15.07 -66.62 -39.66
CA PHE A 112 16.30 -67.43 -39.63
C PHE A 112 16.77 -67.79 -41.04
N SER A 113 18.07 -67.78 -41.25
CA SER A 113 18.72 -68.25 -42.47
C SER A 113 19.37 -69.60 -42.22
N CYS A 114 18.98 -70.63 -42.98
CA CYS A 114 19.59 -71.96 -42.94
C CYS A 114 20.38 -72.19 -44.23
N THR A 115 21.70 -72.29 -44.13
CA THR A 115 22.57 -72.65 -45.26
C THR A 115 22.97 -74.11 -45.15
N VAL A 116 22.60 -74.89 -46.16
CA VAL A 116 22.81 -76.34 -46.28
C VAL A 116 23.83 -76.61 -47.39
N VAL A 117 24.73 -77.56 -47.16
CA VAL A 117 25.74 -78.04 -48.11
C VAL A 117 25.66 -79.56 -48.16
N SER A 118 25.43 -80.14 -49.33
CA SER A 118 25.34 -81.58 -49.55
C SER A 118 26.21 -81.95 -50.75
N GLY A 119 27.33 -82.64 -50.52
CA GLY A 119 28.37 -82.80 -51.54
C GLY A 119 28.86 -81.45 -52.08
N ASP A 120 28.78 -81.26 -53.41
CA ASP A 120 29.11 -80.01 -54.09
C ASP A 120 27.96 -78.98 -54.09
N ASP A 121 26.72 -79.39 -53.79
CA ASP A 121 25.54 -78.51 -53.82
C ASP A 121 25.44 -77.66 -52.54
N LYS A 122 25.07 -76.39 -52.70
CA LYS A 122 24.88 -75.43 -51.60
C LYS A 122 23.63 -74.58 -51.79
N GLY A 123 22.70 -74.67 -50.84
CA GLY A 123 21.48 -73.86 -50.78
C GLY A 123 21.44 -72.99 -49.53
N THR A 124 20.77 -71.84 -49.62
CA THR A 124 20.45 -70.99 -48.46
C THR A 124 18.95 -70.71 -48.45
N TYR A 125 18.29 -71.16 -47.40
CA TYR A 125 16.85 -71.07 -47.17
C TYR A 125 16.57 -70.02 -46.09
N THR A 126 15.38 -69.42 -46.12
CA THR A 126 14.93 -68.51 -45.06
C THR A 126 13.63 -69.04 -44.47
N ALA A 127 13.63 -69.23 -43.15
CA ALA A 127 12.50 -69.67 -42.36
C ALA A 127 11.99 -68.51 -41.48
N GLY A 128 10.68 -68.51 -41.22
CA GLY A 128 9.95 -67.30 -40.81
C GLY A 128 9.53 -66.47 -42.02
N GLY A 129 8.24 -66.14 -42.10
CA GLY A 129 7.65 -65.45 -43.26
C GLY A 129 8.16 -64.01 -43.48
N PRO A 130 7.94 -63.44 -44.68
CA PRO A 130 8.48 -62.13 -45.05
C PRO A 130 7.93 -61.00 -44.16
N VAL A 131 8.85 -60.13 -43.70
CA VAL A 131 8.53 -58.94 -42.91
C VAL A 131 7.79 -57.92 -43.80
N THR A 132 6.46 -57.91 -43.69
CA THR A 132 5.58 -57.03 -44.46
C THR A 132 5.43 -55.67 -43.75
N GLU A 133 6.27 -54.73 -44.19
CA GLU A 133 6.38 -53.31 -43.75
C GLU A 133 7.06 -53.08 -42.38
N PRO A 134 8.00 -52.11 -42.27
CA PRO A 134 8.49 -51.63 -40.99
C PRO A 134 7.37 -51.00 -40.16
N GLY A 135 7.22 -51.41 -38.90
CA GLY A 135 6.28 -50.83 -37.94
C GLY A 135 4.93 -51.54 -37.82
N ARG A 136 4.61 -52.50 -38.69
CA ARG A 136 3.54 -53.49 -38.41
C ARG A 136 4.17 -54.73 -37.77
N ARG A 137 3.68 -55.16 -36.61
CA ARG A 137 3.96 -56.52 -36.11
C ARG A 137 3.19 -57.49 -37.01
N ALA A 138 3.87 -58.09 -37.97
CA ALA A 138 3.26 -59.00 -38.94
C ALA A 138 2.73 -60.28 -38.27
N PHE A 139 1.86 -61.02 -38.97
CA PHE A 139 1.57 -62.43 -38.68
C PHE A 139 2.76 -63.31 -39.09
N GLY A 140 3.92 -63.02 -38.50
CA GLY A 140 5.16 -63.79 -38.59
C GLY A 140 5.41 -64.61 -37.32
N PRO A 141 6.61 -65.20 -37.16
CA PRO A 141 6.92 -66.17 -36.10
C PRO A 141 6.67 -65.67 -34.66
N ALA A 142 6.74 -64.37 -34.38
CA ALA A 142 6.36 -63.79 -33.09
C ALA A 142 4.88 -64.01 -32.69
N GLY A 143 4.03 -64.48 -33.62
CA GLY A 143 2.64 -64.84 -33.37
C GLY A 143 2.40 -66.30 -32.92
N ASN A 144 3.43 -67.16 -32.96
CA ASN A 144 3.35 -68.55 -32.49
C ASN A 144 4.17 -68.71 -31.20
N ALA A 145 3.60 -69.37 -30.19
CA ALA A 145 4.37 -69.75 -29.02
C ALA A 145 5.29 -70.93 -29.37
N ASN A 146 6.57 -70.83 -29.01
CA ASN A 146 7.56 -71.91 -29.07
C ASN A 146 7.97 -72.40 -27.68
N ALA A 147 7.65 -71.66 -26.62
CA ALA A 147 7.74 -72.14 -25.25
C ALA A 147 6.64 -71.56 -24.35
N ILE A 148 6.32 -72.28 -23.28
CA ILE A 148 5.28 -71.95 -22.30
C ILE A 148 5.86 -72.15 -20.91
N ILE A 149 5.73 -71.17 -20.03
CA ILE A 149 5.96 -71.33 -18.58
C ILE A 149 4.61 -71.28 -17.86
N LYS A 150 4.22 -72.37 -17.20
CA LYS A 150 3.00 -72.47 -16.38
C LYS A 150 3.37 -72.55 -14.90
N ARG A 151 2.84 -71.62 -14.09
CA ARG A 151 3.08 -71.56 -12.64
C ARG A 151 2.26 -72.62 -11.91
N THR A 152 2.89 -73.33 -10.98
CA THR A 152 2.27 -74.28 -10.05
C THR A 152 2.41 -73.75 -8.61
N ALA A 153 1.83 -74.45 -7.62
CA ALA A 153 2.01 -74.08 -6.21
C ALA A 153 3.46 -74.27 -5.72
N GLU A 154 4.17 -75.23 -6.28
CA GLU A 154 5.52 -75.65 -5.85
C GLU A 154 6.64 -74.99 -6.67
N GLY A 155 6.30 -74.37 -7.80
CA GLY A 155 7.26 -73.81 -8.75
C GLY A 155 6.62 -73.52 -10.12
N ALA A 156 7.25 -73.97 -11.21
CA ALA A 156 6.70 -73.85 -12.56
C ALA A 156 7.09 -75.04 -13.46
N ILE A 157 6.39 -75.18 -14.57
CA ILE A 157 6.73 -76.11 -15.66
C ILE A 157 7.00 -75.26 -16.90
N LEU A 158 8.21 -75.39 -17.46
CA LEU A 158 8.60 -74.80 -18.75
C LEU A 158 8.61 -75.93 -19.78
N THR A 159 7.75 -75.84 -20.79
CA THR A 159 7.70 -76.75 -21.94
C THR A 159 7.99 -75.98 -23.22
N PHE A 160 8.77 -76.55 -24.15
CA PHE A 160 9.16 -75.90 -25.40
C PHE A 160 9.06 -76.84 -26.60
N SER A 161 8.88 -76.26 -27.79
CA SER A 161 8.95 -76.96 -29.07
C SER A 161 10.41 -77.12 -29.48
N GLU A 162 10.75 -78.24 -30.13
CA GLU A 162 12.14 -78.51 -30.52
C GLU A 162 12.70 -77.43 -31.49
N PRO A 163 13.88 -76.84 -31.21
CA PRO A 163 14.50 -75.86 -32.09
C PRO A 163 15.16 -76.56 -33.30
N ASN A 164 14.38 -76.79 -34.35
CA ASN A 164 14.82 -77.50 -35.56
C ASN A 164 15.60 -76.62 -36.56
N LEU A 165 16.35 -77.27 -37.45
CA LEU A 165 17.03 -76.63 -38.58
C LEU A 165 16.03 -76.58 -39.75
N GLU A 166 15.27 -75.49 -39.86
CA GLU A 166 14.12 -75.37 -40.78
C GLU A 166 14.57 -75.25 -42.26
N ALA A 167 14.83 -76.40 -42.89
CA ALA A 167 15.18 -76.55 -44.30
C ALA A 167 14.48 -77.77 -44.91
N GLU A 168 13.15 -77.71 -45.00
CA GLU A 168 12.30 -78.79 -45.55
C GLU A 168 12.74 -79.19 -46.98
N GLY A 169 13.00 -80.48 -47.20
CA GLY A 169 13.09 -81.09 -48.53
C GLY A 169 14.46 -81.08 -49.23
N TYR A 170 15.56 -80.73 -48.57
CA TYR A 170 16.91 -80.76 -49.17
C TYR A 170 17.94 -81.66 -48.47
N CYS A 171 17.86 -81.84 -47.16
CA CYS A 171 18.51 -82.92 -46.41
C CYS A 171 17.60 -83.30 -45.24
N ASP A 172 17.25 -84.57 -45.10
CA ASP A 172 16.28 -85.05 -44.10
C ASP A 172 16.90 -85.20 -42.69
N PHE A 173 17.53 -84.13 -42.19
CA PHE A 173 18.09 -83.96 -40.84
C PHE A 173 17.11 -84.27 -39.68
N PHE A 174 15.85 -84.58 -39.98
CA PHE A 174 14.80 -84.92 -39.01
C PHE A 174 14.01 -86.20 -39.38
N GLY A 175 14.46 -86.96 -40.39
CA GLY A 175 13.85 -88.24 -40.79
C GLY A 175 13.92 -89.33 -39.72
N LEU A 176 14.64 -89.10 -38.62
CA LEU A 176 14.70 -90.03 -37.48
C LEU A 176 13.38 -90.20 -36.73
N PHE A 177 12.37 -89.33 -36.85
CA PHE A 177 11.03 -89.58 -36.27
C PHE A 177 9.90 -88.96 -37.10
N ASP A 178 9.58 -89.57 -38.23
CA ASP A 178 8.32 -89.29 -38.93
C ASP A 178 7.14 -90.05 -38.29
N GLY A 179 5.95 -89.44 -38.38
CA GLY A 179 4.63 -90.05 -38.14
C GLY A 179 4.46 -90.91 -36.89
N GLU A 180 4.79 -92.20 -37.03
CA GLU A 180 4.42 -93.28 -36.10
C GLU A 180 5.55 -93.70 -35.14
N ASN A 181 6.78 -93.18 -35.32
CA ASN A 181 7.98 -93.68 -34.60
C ASN A 181 8.44 -92.82 -33.40
N THR A 182 7.78 -91.70 -33.09
CA THR A 182 8.20 -90.78 -32.00
C THR A 182 8.21 -91.48 -30.62
N PRO A 183 9.32 -91.46 -29.86
CA PRO A 183 9.38 -92.14 -28.56
C PRO A 183 8.50 -91.43 -27.51
N GLU A 184 7.75 -92.20 -26.72
CA GLU A 184 6.85 -91.67 -25.68
C GLU A 184 7.54 -90.73 -24.67
N ALA A 185 8.85 -90.90 -24.46
CA ALA A 185 9.66 -90.10 -23.55
C ALA A 185 10.22 -88.79 -24.17
N LEU A 186 10.05 -88.55 -25.48
CA LEU A 186 10.56 -87.35 -26.16
C LEU A 186 10.02 -86.03 -25.56
N PRO A 187 8.72 -85.89 -25.18
CA PRO A 187 8.21 -84.68 -24.55
C PRO A 187 8.81 -84.36 -23.17
N GLU A 188 9.37 -85.35 -22.46
CA GLU A 188 10.07 -85.10 -21.19
C GLU A 188 11.36 -84.32 -21.42
N VAL A 189 12.08 -84.61 -22.52
CA VAL A 189 13.33 -83.91 -22.88
C VAL A 189 13.09 -82.41 -22.98
N PHE A 190 11.97 -82.04 -23.59
CA PHE A 190 11.58 -80.64 -23.82
C PHE A 190 10.72 -80.03 -22.70
N THR A 191 10.74 -80.62 -21.49
CA THR A 191 9.99 -80.13 -20.32
C THR A 191 10.88 -80.00 -19.08
N PHE A 192 11.11 -78.78 -18.61
CA PHE A 192 11.80 -78.48 -17.35
C PHE A 192 10.81 -78.20 -16.22
N LYS A 193 10.92 -78.94 -15.11
CA LYS A 193 10.24 -78.62 -13.84
C LYS A 193 11.16 -77.72 -13.01
N LEU A 194 10.69 -76.55 -12.60
CA LEU A 194 11.44 -75.54 -11.85
C LEU A 194 10.82 -75.36 -10.45
N THR A 195 11.63 -75.24 -9.40
CA THR A 195 11.15 -75.01 -8.02
C THR A 195 10.93 -73.53 -7.72
N ASN A 196 10.18 -73.21 -6.65
CA ASN A 196 10.04 -71.84 -6.15
C ASN A 196 11.39 -71.12 -5.92
N ASP A 197 12.43 -71.82 -5.48
CA ASP A 197 13.75 -71.20 -5.22
C ASP A 197 14.60 -71.09 -6.50
N GLU A 198 14.46 -72.00 -7.47
CA GLU A 198 15.02 -71.82 -8.82
C GLU A 198 14.40 -70.61 -9.54
N LEU A 199 13.11 -70.35 -9.32
CA LEU A 199 12.42 -69.17 -9.88
C LEU A 199 12.83 -67.85 -9.21
N LYS A 200 13.13 -67.86 -7.91
CA LYS A 200 13.66 -66.67 -7.19
C LYS A 200 15.11 -66.34 -7.54
N ASN A 201 15.87 -67.33 -8.00
CA ASN A 201 17.25 -67.19 -8.44
C ASN A 201 17.35 -67.25 -9.97
N TRP A 202 16.35 -66.72 -10.68
CA TRP A 202 16.22 -66.86 -12.14
C TRP A 202 17.48 -66.43 -12.89
N SER A 203 18.14 -65.34 -12.47
CA SER A 203 19.34 -64.80 -13.10
C SER A 203 20.53 -65.77 -13.15
N THR A 204 20.62 -66.71 -12.20
CA THR A 204 21.68 -67.74 -12.13
C THR A 204 21.22 -69.15 -12.55
N LEU A 205 19.98 -69.28 -13.02
CA LEU A 205 19.39 -70.57 -13.39
C LEU A 205 20.14 -71.23 -14.57
N GLN A 206 20.64 -72.44 -14.32
CA GLN A 206 21.05 -73.40 -15.35
C GLN A 206 20.46 -74.77 -15.04
N LYS A 207 19.82 -75.41 -16.01
CA LYS A 207 19.21 -76.74 -15.84
C LYS A 207 19.43 -77.59 -17.08
N VAL A 208 19.64 -78.89 -16.90
CA VAL A 208 19.94 -79.84 -17.98
C VAL A 208 18.97 -81.01 -17.95
N ASN A 209 18.32 -81.25 -19.07
CA ASN A 209 17.58 -82.47 -19.38
C ASN A 209 18.45 -83.29 -20.33
N ASP A 210 18.86 -84.48 -19.90
CA ASP A 210 19.81 -85.33 -20.63
C ASP A 210 19.21 -86.75 -20.73
N ARG A 211 19.01 -87.23 -21.96
CA ARG A 211 18.31 -88.48 -22.27
C ARG A 211 18.94 -89.16 -23.48
N THR A 212 19.02 -90.49 -23.45
CA THR A 212 19.21 -91.29 -24.67
C THR A 212 17.93 -92.06 -24.95
N LEU A 213 17.42 -91.91 -26.17
CA LEU A 213 16.21 -92.54 -26.68
C LEU A 213 16.58 -93.61 -27.74
N PRO A 214 15.76 -94.66 -27.92
CA PRO A 214 15.88 -95.52 -29.09
C PRO A 214 15.56 -94.72 -30.36
N GLY A 215 16.35 -94.90 -31.42
CA GLY A 215 16.03 -94.41 -32.76
C GLY A 215 15.30 -95.47 -33.59
N PRO A 216 14.83 -95.14 -34.80
CA PRO A 216 14.38 -96.12 -35.78
C PRO A 216 15.49 -97.11 -36.12
N LEU A 217 15.12 -98.22 -36.77
CA LEU A 217 16.03 -99.19 -37.41
C LEU A 217 17.07 -99.82 -36.45
N GLY A 218 16.94 -99.64 -35.13
CA GLY A 218 17.89 -100.10 -34.12
C GLY A 218 18.97 -99.09 -33.73
N GLY A 219 18.86 -97.85 -34.21
CA GLY A 219 19.73 -96.74 -33.85
C GLY A 219 19.53 -96.20 -32.42
N SER A 220 20.28 -95.16 -32.08
CA SER A 220 20.10 -94.44 -30.82
C SER A 220 20.24 -92.93 -31.01
N LEU A 221 19.42 -92.14 -30.31
CA LEU A 221 19.49 -90.69 -30.30
C LEU A 221 19.71 -90.19 -28.86
N HIS A 222 20.87 -89.59 -28.62
CA HIS A 222 21.17 -88.88 -27.39
C HIS A 222 20.78 -87.40 -27.55
N ILE A 223 19.88 -86.91 -26.68
CA ILE A 223 19.41 -85.53 -26.65
C ILE A 223 19.78 -84.90 -25.30
N ARG A 224 20.48 -83.77 -25.36
CA ARG A 224 20.87 -82.96 -24.20
C ARG A 224 20.36 -81.53 -24.39
N ALA A 225 19.29 -81.20 -23.67
CA ALA A 225 18.72 -79.86 -23.61
C ALA A 225 19.23 -79.12 -22.38
N VAL A 226 19.77 -77.91 -22.58
CA VAL A 226 20.30 -77.04 -21.53
C VAL A 226 19.49 -75.74 -21.51
N LEU A 227 18.69 -75.56 -20.47
CA LEU A 227 18.09 -74.27 -20.13
C LEU A 227 19.13 -73.41 -19.42
N THR A 228 19.31 -72.17 -19.85
CA THR A 228 19.99 -71.13 -19.07
C THR A 228 19.11 -69.90 -18.93
N SER A 229 19.34 -69.13 -17.87
CA SER A 229 18.83 -67.78 -17.72
C SER A 229 19.15 -66.88 -18.91
N GLY A 230 18.49 -65.72 -18.93
CA GLY A 230 18.72 -64.64 -19.86
C GLY A 230 18.65 -63.29 -19.15
N VAL A 231 18.83 -62.20 -19.88
CA VAL A 231 18.90 -60.84 -19.33
C VAL A 231 17.48 -60.28 -19.15
N PHE A 232 16.79 -60.80 -18.14
CA PHE A 232 15.56 -60.21 -17.62
C PHE A 232 15.91 -59.27 -16.46
N ASP A 233 15.76 -57.96 -16.67
CA ASP A 233 15.99 -56.95 -15.63
C ASP A 233 14.79 -56.92 -14.67
N GLU A 234 14.92 -57.66 -13.57
CA GLU A 234 13.92 -57.67 -12.49
C GLU A 234 13.81 -56.26 -11.90
N LYS A 235 12.65 -55.62 -12.13
CA LYS A 235 12.42 -54.24 -11.70
C LYS A 235 12.48 -54.14 -10.18
N LYS A 236 13.62 -53.63 -9.69
CA LYS A 236 13.91 -53.40 -8.27
C LYS A 236 12.75 -52.69 -7.58
N ALA A 237 12.47 -53.12 -6.36
CA ALA A 237 11.43 -52.54 -5.54
C ALA A 237 11.67 -51.04 -5.33
N ASP A 238 10.69 -50.23 -5.72
CA ASP A 238 10.69 -48.77 -5.65
C ASP A 238 9.44 -48.30 -4.89
N VAL A 239 9.55 -47.23 -4.11
CA VAL A 239 8.42 -46.61 -3.41
C VAL A 239 8.60 -45.10 -3.33
N THR A 240 7.52 -44.35 -3.56
CA THR A 240 7.46 -42.91 -3.30
C THR A 240 6.46 -42.60 -2.19
N LEU A 241 6.63 -41.45 -1.53
CA LEU A 241 5.76 -40.93 -0.46
C LEU A 241 5.44 -39.46 -0.73
N GLY A 242 4.17 -39.07 -0.67
CA GLY A 242 3.72 -37.69 -0.89
C GLY A 242 2.50 -37.33 -0.04
N GLY A 243 2.20 -36.03 0.04
CA GLY A 243 1.18 -35.46 0.91
C GLY A 243 1.73 -34.66 2.08
N CYS A 244 0.84 -34.18 2.95
CA CYS A 244 1.15 -33.36 4.11
C CYS A 244 1.68 -34.24 5.26
N SER A 245 2.70 -33.78 6.00
CA SER A 245 3.20 -34.45 7.22
C SER A 245 3.80 -33.48 8.24
N GLU A 246 3.43 -32.21 8.12
CA GLU A 246 3.91 -31.08 8.91
C GLU A 246 2.64 -30.39 9.37
N LEU A 247 2.24 -30.62 10.63
CA LEU A 247 0.86 -30.45 11.10
C LEU A 247 0.79 -29.67 12.42
N SER A 248 -0.35 -29.05 12.69
CA SER A 248 -0.65 -28.54 14.03
C SER A 248 -1.01 -29.66 15.01
N THR A 249 -0.84 -29.41 16.31
CA THR A 249 -1.22 -30.37 17.36
C THR A 249 -2.73 -30.58 17.40
N GLY A 250 -3.19 -31.82 17.28
CA GLY A 250 -4.59 -32.22 17.14
C GLY A 250 -5.14 -32.19 15.71
N GLU A 251 -4.35 -31.72 14.74
CA GLU A 251 -4.76 -31.59 13.33
C GLU A 251 -4.60 -32.89 12.54
N GLN A 252 -5.35 -33.04 11.45
CA GLN A 252 -5.31 -34.23 10.59
C GLN A 252 -4.84 -33.91 9.16
N GLY A 253 -3.81 -34.64 8.72
CA GLY A 253 -3.31 -34.62 7.33
C GLY A 253 -3.44 -35.98 6.66
N GLN A 254 -3.24 -36.03 5.34
CA GLN A 254 -3.21 -37.27 4.58
C GLN A 254 -1.94 -37.42 3.75
N VAL A 255 -1.37 -38.62 3.74
CA VAL A 255 -0.29 -39.05 2.85
C VAL A 255 -0.71 -40.21 1.97
N ASN A 256 -0.06 -40.32 0.82
CA ASN A 256 -0.20 -41.40 -0.14
C ASN A 256 1.19 -41.87 -0.58
N ALA A 257 1.36 -43.19 -0.61
CA ALA A 257 2.55 -43.85 -1.13
C ALA A 257 2.27 -44.51 -2.50
N THR A 258 3.31 -44.85 -3.24
CA THR A 258 3.17 -45.63 -4.49
C THR A 258 4.37 -46.54 -4.67
N GLY A 259 4.14 -47.85 -4.49
CA GLY A 259 5.13 -48.91 -4.63
C GLY A 259 5.10 -49.57 -6.01
N LYS A 260 6.26 -50.07 -6.47
CA LYS A 260 6.44 -50.81 -7.73
C LYS A 260 7.27 -52.08 -7.49
N PRO A 261 6.96 -53.22 -8.15
CA PRO A 261 5.74 -53.51 -8.93
C PRO A 261 4.47 -53.41 -8.08
N GLU A 262 3.30 -53.30 -8.71
CA GLU A 262 2.00 -53.10 -8.05
C GLU A 262 1.56 -54.30 -7.17
N GLY A 263 0.73 -54.03 -6.15
CA GLY A 263 -0.03 -55.06 -5.43
C GLY A 263 0.63 -55.67 -4.19
N GLY A 264 1.74 -55.09 -3.71
CA GLY A 264 2.33 -55.38 -2.41
C GLY A 264 1.64 -54.64 -1.25
N SER A 265 2.25 -54.69 -0.06
CA SER A 265 1.75 -54.05 1.16
C SER A 265 2.64 -52.89 1.63
N TYR A 266 2.02 -51.92 2.31
CA TYR A 266 2.69 -50.73 2.85
C TYR A 266 2.63 -50.75 4.39
N ARG A 267 3.62 -50.11 5.02
CA ARG A 267 3.66 -49.87 6.46
C ARG A 267 4.24 -48.49 6.73
N PHE A 268 3.52 -47.66 7.47
CA PHE A 268 3.90 -46.30 7.81
C PHE A 268 4.32 -46.18 9.28
N TRP A 269 5.32 -45.34 9.59
CA TRP A 269 5.66 -44.95 10.97
C TRP A 269 6.34 -43.58 11.00
N SER A 270 6.35 -42.93 12.17
CA SER A 270 7.15 -41.71 12.42
C SER A 270 8.29 -41.98 13.40
N GLU A 271 9.39 -41.26 13.23
CA GLU A 271 10.43 -41.13 14.24
C GLU A 271 10.59 -39.64 14.61
N PRO A 272 10.48 -39.25 15.90
CA PRO A 272 10.19 -40.10 17.05
C PRO A 272 8.76 -40.70 17.02
N GLN A 273 8.62 -41.86 17.66
CA GLN A 273 7.31 -42.51 17.82
C GLN A 273 6.40 -41.65 18.72
N GLY A 274 5.10 -41.60 18.40
CA GLY A 274 4.12 -40.79 19.12
C GLY A 274 4.15 -39.28 18.80
N MET A 275 4.99 -38.83 17.86
CA MET A 275 4.87 -37.50 17.27
C MET A 275 3.58 -37.41 16.44
N LEU A 276 3.40 -38.37 15.53
CA LEU A 276 2.19 -38.56 14.74
C LEU A 276 1.46 -39.83 15.22
N MET A 277 0.12 -39.76 15.33
CA MET A 277 -0.72 -40.95 15.23
C MET A 277 -0.98 -41.23 13.75
N ILE A 278 -0.97 -42.50 13.35
CA ILE A 278 -0.97 -42.92 11.94
C ILE A 278 -1.99 -44.04 11.74
N GLU A 279 -3.01 -43.76 10.93
CA GLU A 279 -4.07 -44.72 10.56
C GLU A 279 -3.92 -45.04 9.06
N SER A 280 -3.37 -46.22 8.75
CA SER A 280 -3.02 -46.61 7.37
C SER A 280 -4.08 -47.51 6.72
N GLU A 281 -4.55 -47.13 5.53
CA GLU A 281 -5.41 -47.94 4.67
C GLU A 281 -4.71 -48.17 3.32
N GLY A 282 -4.07 -49.34 3.17
CA GLY A 282 -3.38 -49.72 1.94
C GLY A 282 -2.25 -48.73 1.58
N PRO A 283 -2.27 -48.08 0.41
CA PRO A 283 -1.26 -47.10 0.01
C PRO A 283 -1.43 -45.72 0.67
N SER A 284 -2.50 -45.50 1.44
CA SER A 284 -2.82 -44.20 2.06
C SER A 284 -2.66 -44.26 3.58
N ALA A 285 -2.37 -43.13 4.21
CA ALA A 285 -2.48 -43.00 5.66
C ALA A 285 -2.99 -41.62 6.08
N THR A 286 -3.89 -41.61 7.06
CA THR A 286 -4.28 -40.42 7.82
C THR A 286 -3.28 -40.23 8.94
N LEU A 287 -2.75 -39.01 9.07
CA LEU A 287 -1.84 -38.59 10.12
C LEU A 287 -2.60 -37.67 11.07
N THR A 288 -2.42 -37.82 12.39
CA THR A 288 -2.87 -36.83 13.37
C THR A 288 -1.68 -36.31 14.18
N GLY A 289 -1.51 -34.99 14.26
CA GLY A 289 -0.46 -34.37 15.07
C GLY A 289 -0.71 -34.63 16.56
N SER A 290 0.19 -35.35 17.24
CA SER A 290 -0.07 -35.88 18.60
C SER A 290 0.85 -35.30 19.67
N ARG A 291 2.14 -35.14 19.37
CA ARG A 291 3.10 -34.48 20.26
C ARG A 291 4.02 -33.58 19.44
N PRO A 292 4.21 -32.31 19.82
CA PRO A 292 5.13 -31.41 19.14
C PRO A 292 6.55 -31.97 18.96
N GLY A 293 7.25 -31.41 17.96
CA GLY A 293 8.64 -31.69 17.64
C GLY A 293 8.90 -31.80 16.14
N ARG A 294 10.16 -32.05 15.80
CA ARG A 294 10.63 -32.37 14.44
C ARG A 294 10.96 -33.85 14.35
N GLY A 295 10.79 -34.43 13.16
CA GLY A 295 11.02 -35.84 12.92
C GLY A 295 10.96 -36.22 11.43
N THR A 296 10.77 -37.51 11.18
CA THR A 296 10.71 -38.10 9.84
C THR A 296 9.54 -39.06 9.77
N LEU A 297 8.77 -38.98 8.68
CA LEU A 297 7.74 -39.95 8.32
C LEU A 297 8.32 -40.95 7.31
N TYR A 298 8.11 -42.24 7.55
CA TYR A 298 8.59 -43.35 6.74
C TYR A 298 7.45 -44.16 6.14
N VAL A 299 7.70 -44.77 4.98
CA VAL A 299 6.91 -45.88 4.44
C VAL A 299 7.83 -47.02 3.97
N GLU A 300 7.59 -48.22 4.51
CA GLU A 300 8.14 -49.50 4.02
C GLU A 300 7.15 -50.09 3.01
N TYR A 301 7.63 -50.46 1.83
CA TYR A 301 6.87 -51.21 0.84
C TYR A 301 7.43 -52.62 0.70
N THR A 302 6.56 -53.63 0.86
CA THR A 302 6.89 -55.05 0.63
C THR A 302 6.19 -55.52 -0.64
N THR A 303 6.97 -55.94 -1.64
CA THR A 303 6.47 -56.44 -2.94
C THR A 303 5.76 -57.79 -2.81
N PRO A 304 4.97 -58.22 -3.83
CA PRO A 304 4.32 -59.52 -3.85
C PRO A 304 5.26 -60.74 -3.72
N ASP A 305 6.54 -60.62 -4.04
CA ASP A 305 7.57 -61.66 -3.87
C ASP A 305 8.35 -61.59 -2.53
N GLY A 306 8.07 -60.57 -1.71
CA GLY A 306 8.65 -60.39 -0.37
C GLY A 306 9.87 -59.47 -0.29
N SER A 307 10.32 -58.90 -1.41
CA SER A 307 11.35 -57.86 -1.45
C SER A 307 10.87 -56.60 -0.73
N ARG A 308 11.78 -55.81 -0.15
CA ARG A 308 11.45 -54.57 0.58
C ARG A 308 12.23 -53.36 0.10
N THR A 309 11.61 -52.19 0.24
CA THR A 309 12.16 -50.87 -0.08
C THR A 309 11.50 -49.82 0.81
N GLU A 310 12.16 -48.68 1.03
CA GLU A 310 11.68 -47.63 1.93
C GLU A 310 11.80 -46.24 1.30
N ALA A 311 10.85 -45.37 1.63
CA ALA A 311 10.94 -43.93 1.38
C ALA A 311 10.59 -43.16 2.65
N SER A 312 11.13 -41.95 2.76
CA SER A 312 10.89 -41.07 3.90
C SER A 312 10.79 -39.61 3.48
N LYS A 313 10.15 -38.79 4.33
CA LYS A 313 10.13 -37.33 4.21
C LYS A 313 10.21 -36.67 5.59
N PRO A 314 10.68 -35.41 5.67
CA PRO A 314 10.57 -34.61 6.89
C PRO A 314 9.12 -34.57 7.40
N ALA A 315 8.98 -34.51 8.71
CA ALA A 315 7.71 -34.37 9.38
C ALA A 315 7.86 -33.50 10.62
N SER A 316 6.80 -32.79 10.97
CA SER A 316 6.77 -31.94 12.16
C SER A 316 5.39 -31.96 12.79
N VAL A 317 5.34 -31.69 14.09
CA VAL A 317 4.13 -31.28 14.78
C VAL A 317 4.45 -30.00 15.53
N VAL A 318 3.63 -28.99 15.35
CA VAL A 318 3.76 -27.69 16.02
C VAL A 318 2.59 -27.46 16.97
N GLY A 319 2.88 -26.91 18.14
CA GLY A 319 1.88 -26.31 19.02
C GLY A 319 2.16 -24.83 19.14
N ILE A 320 1.22 -23.97 18.73
CA ILE A 320 1.23 -22.55 19.11
C ILE A 320 0.18 -22.41 20.21
N TRP A 321 0.62 -22.10 21.42
CA TRP A 321 -0.21 -22.16 22.62
C TRP A 321 -0.85 -20.82 22.95
N SER A 322 -0.12 -19.72 22.78
CA SER A 322 -0.65 -18.37 22.97
C SER A 322 0.21 -17.28 22.34
N TYR A 323 -0.41 -16.14 22.07
CA TYR A 323 0.24 -14.84 21.88
C TYR A 323 0.02 -13.99 23.14
N ASN A 324 0.96 -13.11 23.47
CA ASN A 324 0.90 -12.21 24.63
C ASN A 324 0.60 -12.93 25.97
N GLY A 325 1.08 -14.18 26.13
CA GLY A 325 0.78 -15.02 27.29
C GLY A 325 -0.70 -15.38 27.47
N GLY A 326 -1.50 -15.34 26.41
CA GLY A 326 -2.95 -15.58 26.42
C GLY A 326 -3.81 -14.34 26.65
N ASN A 327 -3.20 -13.17 26.82
CA ASN A 327 -3.91 -11.90 26.97
C ASN A 327 -4.27 -11.31 25.59
N ALA A 328 -5.27 -10.43 25.54
CA ALA A 328 -5.53 -9.63 24.34
C ALA A 328 -4.29 -8.80 23.95
N ILE A 329 -4.04 -8.65 22.66
CA ILE A 329 -3.00 -7.75 22.15
C ILE A 329 -3.51 -6.31 22.32
N PRO A 330 -2.75 -5.39 22.95
CA PRO A 330 -3.20 -4.02 23.15
C PRO A 330 -3.33 -3.28 21.80
N PRO A 331 -4.31 -2.37 21.64
CA PRO A 331 -4.44 -1.58 20.42
C PRO A 331 -3.17 -0.78 20.11
N VAL A 332 -2.72 -0.80 18.86
CA VAL A 332 -1.48 -0.12 18.44
C VAL A 332 -1.82 1.30 17.95
N PRO A 333 -1.34 2.37 18.61
CA PRO A 333 -1.55 3.74 18.18
C PRO A 333 -0.61 4.15 17.04
N LEU A 334 -1.12 4.93 16.09
CA LEU A 334 -0.35 5.51 14.99
C LEU A 334 0.20 6.92 15.31
N TYR A 335 -0.35 7.62 16.30
CA TYR A 335 -0.01 9.01 16.61
C TYR A 335 0.09 9.30 18.12
N ASP A 336 0.95 10.25 18.48
CA ASP A 336 1.07 10.78 19.84
C ASP A 336 0.12 11.97 20.13
N VAL A 337 0.15 12.48 21.37
CA VAL A 337 -0.61 13.67 21.81
C VAL A 337 -0.27 14.97 21.05
N ASN A 338 0.86 15.00 20.34
CA ASN A 338 1.31 16.14 19.54
C ASN A 338 0.91 15.98 18.06
N GLY A 339 0.31 14.84 17.66
CA GLY A 339 0.01 14.50 16.28
C GLY A 339 1.23 13.99 15.48
N ASN A 340 2.35 13.67 16.13
CA ASN A 340 3.49 13.03 15.49
C ASN A 340 3.16 11.57 15.18
N LYS A 341 3.55 11.07 14.01
CA LYS A 341 3.40 9.64 13.69
C LYS A 341 4.38 8.80 14.51
N LEU A 342 3.85 7.78 15.20
CA LEU A 342 4.62 6.78 15.92
C LEU A 342 5.25 5.75 14.96
N SER A 343 6.17 4.93 15.47
CA SER A 343 6.84 3.87 14.70
C SER A 343 5.88 2.80 14.17
N GLY A 344 4.73 2.62 14.83
CA GLY A 344 3.76 1.57 14.48
C GLY A 344 4.29 0.15 14.71
N LYS A 345 5.24 -0.05 15.63
CA LYS A 345 5.82 -1.36 15.94
C LYS A 345 5.42 -1.84 17.32
N LEU A 346 4.93 -3.08 17.41
CA LEU A 346 4.62 -3.78 18.66
C LEU A 346 5.26 -5.18 18.62
N THR A 347 6.21 -5.42 19.51
CA THR A 347 6.78 -6.75 19.76
C THR A 347 5.88 -7.51 20.72
N VAL A 348 5.40 -8.70 20.33
CA VAL A 348 4.50 -9.55 21.11
C VAL A 348 5.16 -10.91 21.36
N PRO A 349 5.37 -11.36 22.61
CA PRO A 349 5.89 -12.70 22.87
C PRO A 349 4.85 -13.75 22.52
N TYR A 350 5.30 -14.91 22.03
CA TYR A 350 4.44 -16.07 21.79
C TYR A 350 4.99 -17.31 22.49
N SER A 351 4.13 -18.30 22.70
CA SER A 351 4.51 -19.58 23.31
C SER A 351 4.23 -20.70 22.32
N SER A 352 5.26 -21.48 22.04
CA SER A 352 5.26 -22.55 21.05
C SER A 352 6.00 -23.80 21.54
N GLU A 353 5.77 -24.93 20.87
CA GLU A 353 6.62 -26.11 20.90
C GLU A 353 6.71 -26.70 19.48
N PRO A 354 7.91 -27.05 18.95
CA PRO A 354 9.23 -26.73 19.50
C PRO A 354 9.49 -25.21 19.59
N GLU A 355 10.55 -24.80 20.29
CA GLU A 355 10.89 -23.39 20.49
C GLU A 355 11.10 -22.67 19.15
N GLU A 356 11.80 -23.30 18.18
CA GLU A 356 12.03 -22.74 16.84
C GLU A 356 10.84 -22.95 15.88
N ALA A 357 9.64 -22.57 16.34
CA ALA A 357 8.40 -22.72 15.55
C ALA A 357 8.34 -21.79 14.34
N GLN A 358 9.04 -20.65 14.33
CA GLN A 358 9.15 -19.74 13.19
C GLN A 358 9.83 -20.33 11.93
N GLU A 359 10.40 -21.53 12.03
CA GLU A 359 10.89 -22.30 10.86
C GLU A 359 9.86 -23.34 10.36
N LEU A 360 8.72 -23.48 11.05
CA LEU A 360 7.70 -24.51 10.84
C LEU A 360 6.30 -23.92 10.56
N VAL A 361 6.07 -22.64 10.86
CA VAL A 361 4.82 -21.92 10.57
C VAL A 361 5.07 -20.51 10.04
N ASP A 362 4.23 -20.08 9.09
CA ASP A 362 4.11 -18.69 8.65
C ASP A 362 3.16 -17.94 9.60
N PHE A 363 3.65 -16.91 10.29
CA PHE A 363 2.80 -15.99 11.07
C PHE A 363 2.23 -14.91 10.18
N VAL A 364 0.91 -14.91 9.95
CA VAL A 364 0.25 -14.07 8.94
C VAL A 364 -0.80 -13.14 9.55
N SER A 365 -1.01 -12.00 8.88
CA SER A 365 -2.16 -11.15 9.11
C SER A 365 -3.31 -11.54 8.19
N GLY A 366 -4.52 -11.65 8.72
CA GLY A 366 -5.76 -11.77 7.92
C GLY A 366 -6.06 -10.52 7.07
N ASN A 367 -5.33 -9.41 7.27
CA ASN A 367 -5.34 -8.27 6.36
C ASN A 367 -3.95 -7.57 6.35
N PRO A 368 -3.02 -7.99 5.47
CA PRO A 368 -1.68 -7.40 5.37
C PRO A 368 -1.64 -5.90 5.04
N SER A 369 -2.77 -5.30 4.63
CA SER A 369 -2.87 -3.84 4.46
C SER A 369 -3.08 -3.08 5.77
N VAL A 370 -3.41 -3.77 6.87
CA VAL A 370 -3.56 -3.20 8.22
C VAL A 370 -2.24 -3.33 8.99
N PHE A 371 -1.70 -4.55 9.05
CA PHE A 371 -0.39 -4.83 9.65
C PHE A 371 0.32 -6.01 8.97
N THR A 372 1.65 -6.02 9.06
CA THR A 372 2.50 -7.17 8.72
C THR A 372 3.18 -7.70 9.97
N VAL A 373 3.66 -8.95 9.93
CA VAL A 373 4.35 -9.61 11.05
C VAL A 373 5.68 -10.16 10.58
N VAL A 374 6.70 -10.05 11.43
CA VAL A 374 7.97 -10.76 11.29
C VAL A 374 8.18 -11.59 12.56
N ALA A 375 8.48 -12.88 12.40
CA ALA A 375 8.68 -13.79 13.52
C ALA A 375 10.16 -13.96 13.88
N SER A 376 10.41 -14.16 15.17
CA SER A 376 11.68 -14.60 15.76
C SER A 376 11.45 -15.85 16.61
N ALA A 377 12.48 -16.34 17.32
CA ALA A 377 12.34 -17.52 18.18
C ALA A 377 11.30 -17.34 19.30
N GLU A 378 11.23 -16.17 19.93
CA GLU A 378 10.38 -15.93 21.11
C GLU A 378 9.27 -14.89 20.87
N ASN A 379 9.42 -14.04 19.85
CA ASN A 379 8.61 -12.83 19.65
C ASN A 379 8.15 -12.64 18.22
N LEU A 380 6.99 -12.01 18.06
CA LEU A 380 6.42 -11.52 16.81
C LEU A 380 6.51 -9.99 16.78
N ASP A 381 7.25 -9.44 15.82
CA ASP A 381 7.28 -8.00 15.56
C ASP A 381 6.16 -7.63 14.59
N ILE A 382 5.12 -6.99 15.14
CA ILE A 382 3.97 -6.48 14.39
C ILE A 382 4.29 -5.06 13.92
N GLU A 383 4.23 -4.83 12.60
CA GLU A 383 4.41 -3.50 11.98
C GLU A 383 3.12 -3.03 11.31
N VAL A 384 2.54 -1.95 11.81
CA VAL A 384 1.21 -1.46 11.42
C VAL A 384 1.29 -0.38 10.34
N SER A 385 0.43 -0.49 9.33
CA SER A 385 0.41 0.39 8.15
C SER A 385 -0.72 1.42 8.18
N LYS A 386 -1.93 1.03 8.62
CA LYS A 386 -3.12 1.89 8.70
C LYS A 386 -4.09 1.38 9.78
N THR A 387 -5.08 2.20 10.14
CA THR A 387 -6.14 1.83 11.08
C THR A 387 -7.01 0.68 10.60
N GLY A 388 -7.52 -0.10 11.56
CA GLY A 388 -8.42 -1.22 11.29
C GLY A 388 -8.33 -2.31 12.36
N LYS A 389 -9.11 -3.38 12.17
CA LYS A 389 -9.01 -4.64 12.90
C LYS A 389 -8.65 -5.74 11.92
N ALA A 390 -7.76 -6.64 12.31
CA ALA A 390 -7.40 -7.81 11.52
C ALA A 390 -6.91 -8.95 12.45
N THR A 391 -7.00 -10.18 11.98
CA THR A 391 -6.55 -11.35 12.74
C THR A 391 -5.05 -11.58 12.60
N LEU A 392 -4.45 -12.09 13.67
CA LEU A 392 -3.15 -12.76 13.68
C LEU A 392 -3.40 -14.26 13.86
N GLU A 393 -2.77 -15.05 13.01
CA GLU A 393 -2.78 -16.52 13.05
C GLU A 393 -1.42 -17.05 12.57
N ALA A 394 -1.05 -18.23 13.04
CA ALA A 394 0.03 -19.01 12.43
C ALA A 394 -0.55 -20.01 11.44
N ARG A 395 0.19 -20.34 10.38
CA ARG A 395 -0.17 -21.35 9.39
C ARG A 395 0.96 -22.36 9.22
N ASP A 396 0.64 -23.65 9.23
CA ASP A 396 1.62 -24.69 8.95
C ASP A 396 2.02 -24.74 7.46
N ASN A 397 3.03 -25.54 7.14
CA ASN A 397 3.50 -25.79 5.77
C ASN A 397 2.47 -26.51 4.87
N CYS A 398 1.29 -26.85 5.39
CA CYS A 398 0.15 -27.39 4.65
C CYS A 398 -0.99 -26.37 4.47
N GLY A 399 -0.89 -25.18 5.08
CA GLY A 399 -1.78 -24.03 4.95
C GLY A 399 -2.86 -23.92 6.04
N ASN A 400 -2.85 -24.82 7.03
CA ASN A 400 -3.84 -24.93 8.10
C ASN A 400 -3.48 -24.06 9.30
N THR A 401 -4.48 -23.62 10.08
CA THR A 401 -4.27 -22.70 11.21
C THR A 401 -3.65 -23.41 12.42
N ALA A 402 -2.43 -23.02 12.78
CA ALA A 402 -1.69 -23.55 13.90
C ALA A 402 -1.99 -22.77 15.20
N GLY A 403 -2.82 -23.33 16.06
CA GLY A 403 -3.14 -22.76 17.38
C GLY A 403 -4.26 -21.71 17.34
N PRO A 404 -4.25 -20.71 18.26
CA PRO A 404 -5.32 -19.72 18.36
C PRO A 404 -5.27 -18.68 17.23
N THR A 405 -6.41 -18.06 16.95
CA THR A 405 -6.50 -16.82 16.16
C THR A 405 -6.83 -15.67 17.11
N VAL A 406 -6.12 -14.55 17.03
CA VAL A 406 -6.36 -13.36 17.89
C VAL A 406 -6.57 -12.10 17.05
N GLU A 407 -7.34 -11.13 17.55
CA GLU A 407 -7.50 -9.82 16.90
C GLU A 407 -6.39 -8.85 17.30
N VAL A 408 -5.89 -8.10 16.33
CA VAL A 408 -5.05 -6.90 16.53
C VAL A 408 -5.84 -5.69 16.02
N GLU A 409 -6.01 -4.68 16.89
CA GLU A 409 -6.61 -3.40 16.51
C GLU A 409 -5.52 -2.33 16.33
N VAL A 410 -5.60 -1.58 15.23
CA VAL A 410 -4.75 -0.42 14.93
C VAL A 410 -5.62 0.83 14.99
N VAL A 411 -5.25 1.76 15.87
CA VAL A 411 -5.98 3.00 16.15
C VAL A 411 -5.15 4.23 15.78
N ASN A 412 -5.80 5.37 15.51
CA ASN A 412 -5.04 6.61 15.32
C ASN A 412 -4.35 7.03 16.62
N CYS A 413 -5.08 7.00 17.74
CA CYS A 413 -4.58 7.34 19.07
C CYS A 413 -5.15 6.37 20.09
N ASP A 414 -4.40 6.10 21.17
CA ASP A 414 -4.89 5.38 22.35
C ASP A 414 -5.84 6.24 23.21
N ASP A 415 -6.56 5.59 24.12
CA ASP A 415 -7.56 6.24 24.98
C ASP A 415 -6.91 7.21 26.00
N GLU A 416 -5.65 7.00 26.41
CA GLU A 416 -4.90 7.95 27.24
C GLU A 416 -4.65 9.26 26.48
N THR A 417 -4.22 9.17 25.22
CA THR A 417 -3.97 10.30 24.34
C THR A 417 -5.25 11.06 24.01
N ILE A 418 -6.36 10.35 23.79
CA ILE A 418 -7.69 10.96 23.63
C ILE A 418 -8.09 11.74 24.89
N ALA A 419 -7.97 11.13 26.08
CA ALA A 419 -8.27 11.81 27.35
C ALA A 419 -7.35 13.01 27.62
N ARG A 420 -6.05 12.88 27.33
CA ARG A 420 -5.06 13.95 27.49
C ARG A 420 -5.31 15.13 26.55
N LEU A 421 -5.73 14.88 25.31
CA LEU A 421 -6.15 15.94 24.38
C LEU A 421 -7.43 16.64 24.84
N GLU A 422 -8.40 15.92 25.40
CA GLU A 422 -9.62 16.54 25.93
C GLU A 422 -9.35 17.42 27.16
N ASN A 423 -8.46 17.00 28.06
CA ASN A 423 -7.99 17.84 29.16
C ASN A 423 -7.27 19.11 28.65
N GLN A 424 -6.44 18.99 27.60
CA GLN A 424 -5.82 20.16 26.95
C GLN A 424 -6.86 21.09 26.30
N ARG A 425 -7.94 20.56 25.73
CA ARG A 425 -9.01 21.35 25.10
C ARG A 425 -9.75 22.20 26.13
N GLN A 426 -10.06 21.60 27.28
CA GLN A 426 -10.75 22.29 28.38
C GLN A 426 -9.87 23.43 28.92
N ALA A 427 -8.60 23.16 29.25
CA ALA A 427 -7.67 24.19 29.72
C ALA A 427 -7.42 25.31 28.68
N ALA A 428 -7.34 24.99 27.39
CA ALA A 428 -7.21 26.01 26.33
C ALA A 428 -8.48 26.88 26.22
N THR A 429 -9.67 26.28 26.37
CA THR A 429 -10.96 26.99 26.35
C THR A 429 -11.13 27.89 27.58
N GLU A 430 -10.72 27.45 28.77
CA GLU A 430 -10.70 28.29 29.97
C GLU A 430 -9.79 29.51 29.81
N ASN A 431 -8.59 29.33 29.25
CA ASN A 431 -7.67 30.44 28.94
C ASN A 431 -8.27 31.42 27.91
N LEU A 432 -8.96 30.91 26.88
CA LEU A 432 -9.68 31.75 25.91
C LEU A 432 -10.78 32.57 26.58
N LEU A 433 -11.55 31.98 27.50
CA LEU A 433 -12.58 32.68 28.28
C LEU A 433 -12.00 33.72 29.26
N ILE A 434 -10.77 33.52 29.77
CA ILE A 434 -10.07 34.53 30.60
C ILE A 434 -9.65 35.71 29.72
N ALA A 435 -8.91 35.48 28.63
CA ALA A 435 -8.50 36.53 27.71
C ALA A 435 -9.69 37.33 27.14
N THR A 436 -10.81 36.64 26.86
CA THR A 436 -12.09 37.27 26.48
C THR A 436 -12.58 38.29 27.51
N ARG A 437 -12.57 37.94 28.81
CA ARG A 437 -13.06 38.82 29.89
C ARG A 437 -12.16 40.02 30.10
N GLU A 438 -10.84 39.85 29.95
CA GLU A 438 -9.89 40.96 30.03
C GLU A 438 -10.05 41.92 28.85
N LEU A 439 -10.27 41.39 27.64
CA LEU A 439 -10.59 42.17 26.45
C LEU A 439 -11.93 42.92 26.60
N GLN A 440 -12.98 42.25 27.07
CA GLN A 440 -14.29 42.86 27.38
C GLN A 440 -14.17 44.01 28.39
N LYS A 441 -13.47 43.78 29.50
CA LYS A 441 -13.25 44.77 30.57
C LYS A 441 -12.49 46.00 30.06
N THR A 442 -11.53 45.80 29.15
CA THR A 442 -10.70 46.88 28.61
C THR A 442 -11.48 47.67 27.56
N ALA A 443 -12.02 46.99 26.54
CA ALA A 443 -12.74 47.60 25.42
C ALA A 443 -14.08 48.23 25.81
N GLY A 444 -14.73 47.73 26.87
CA GLY A 444 -16.01 48.22 27.40
C GLY A 444 -15.90 49.10 28.64
N SER A 445 -14.73 49.70 28.90
CA SER A 445 -14.57 50.65 30.00
C SER A 445 -15.19 52.01 29.66
N SER A 446 -15.95 52.59 30.60
CA SER A 446 -16.54 53.94 30.48
C SER A 446 -15.49 55.02 30.28
N GLU A 447 -14.31 54.80 30.85
CA GLU A 447 -13.10 55.60 30.78
C GLU A 447 -12.60 55.67 29.33
N PHE A 448 -12.56 54.53 28.62
CA PHE A 448 -12.18 54.48 27.21
C PHE A 448 -13.20 55.15 26.29
N GLU A 449 -14.51 54.92 26.51
CA GLU A 449 -15.55 55.62 25.75
C GLU A 449 -15.49 57.14 25.95
N LYS A 450 -15.19 57.60 27.17
CA LYS A 450 -15.01 59.02 27.49
C LYS A 450 -13.77 59.60 26.81
N ALA A 451 -12.59 58.98 26.99
CA ALA A 451 -11.33 59.45 26.40
C ALA A 451 -11.41 59.59 24.86
N ARG A 452 -12.14 58.65 24.22
CA ARG A 452 -12.45 58.64 22.80
C ARG A 452 -13.24 59.88 22.36
N ASP A 453 -14.33 60.18 23.06
CA ASP A 453 -15.23 61.27 22.72
C ASP A 453 -14.62 62.64 23.08
N ASP A 454 -13.85 62.71 24.18
CA ASP A 454 -13.08 63.89 24.57
C ASP A 454 -11.96 64.20 23.54
N LEU A 455 -11.30 63.19 22.95
CA LEU A 455 -10.32 63.40 21.87
C LEU A 455 -10.96 63.97 20.60
N VAL A 456 -12.14 63.48 20.20
CA VAL A 456 -12.90 64.05 19.06
C VAL A 456 -13.28 65.50 19.37
N ALA A 457 -13.77 65.78 20.58
CA ALA A 457 -14.17 67.13 21.00
C ALA A 457 -12.98 68.12 21.02
N SER A 458 -11.81 67.73 21.54
CA SER A 458 -10.63 68.61 21.56
C SER A 458 -10.03 68.83 20.17
N THR A 459 -10.13 67.86 19.26
CA THR A 459 -9.77 68.05 17.83
C THR A 459 -10.60 69.19 17.21
N ILE A 460 -11.91 69.23 17.49
CA ILE A 460 -12.83 70.24 16.96
C ILE A 460 -12.61 71.62 17.62
N ASP A 461 -12.39 71.68 18.93
CA ASP A 461 -12.09 72.92 19.67
C ASP A 461 -10.80 73.59 19.17
N LEU A 462 -9.75 72.80 18.96
CA LEU A 462 -8.46 73.26 18.42
C LEU A 462 -8.59 73.78 16.97
N LEU A 463 -9.32 73.06 16.10
CA LEU A 463 -9.58 73.50 14.73
C LEU A 463 -10.34 74.83 14.71
N ALA A 464 -11.40 74.95 15.53
CA ALA A 464 -12.22 76.17 15.61
C ALA A 464 -11.40 77.38 16.08
N LYS A 465 -10.61 77.23 17.15
CA LYS A 465 -9.76 78.31 17.70
C LYS A 465 -8.64 78.72 16.76
N THR A 466 -8.02 77.77 16.09
CA THR A 466 -6.97 78.09 15.10
C THR A 466 -7.56 78.77 13.86
N GLY A 467 -8.78 78.39 13.45
CA GLY A 467 -9.49 79.07 12.35
C GLY A 467 -9.79 80.54 12.66
N LEU A 468 -10.12 80.84 13.91
CA LEU A 468 -10.43 82.19 14.40
C LEU A 468 -9.23 83.15 14.34
N THR A 469 -8.00 82.70 14.61
CA THR A 469 -6.80 83.58 14.60
C THR A 469 -6.21 83.81 13.20
N ILE A 470 -6.63 83.05 12.18
CA ILE A 470 -6.07 83.09 10.83
C ILE A 470 -7.05 83.64 9.78
N ILE A 471 -8.25 83.05 9.66
CA ILE A 471 -9.08 83.23 8.44
C ILE A 471 -10.13 84.35 8.60
N SER A 472 -10.56 84.64 9.83
CA SER A 472 -11.75 85.42 10.19
C SER A 472 -13.07 84.77 9.76
N GLY A 473 -14.09 84.83 10.62
CA GLY A 473 -15.46 84.35 10.27
C GLY A 473 -16.26 83.68 11.39
N GLY A 474 -15.62 83.25 12.49
CA GLY A 474 -16.30 82.65 13.63
C GLY A 474 -16.87 83.68 14.62
N LYS A 475 -17.98 83.34 15.29
CA LYS A 475 -18.60 84.19 16.33
C LYS A 475 -17.99 83.90 17.72
N THR A 476 -16.92 84.59 18.09
CA THR A 476 -16.45 84.67 19.49
C THR A 476 -16.71 86.05 20.10
N THR A 477 -16.79 86.09 21.43
CA THR A 477 -17.09 87.29 22.22
C THR A 477 -15.85 88.16 22.44
N GLY A 478 -15.24 88.61 21.35
CA GLY A 478 -14.08 89.50 21.36
C GLY A 478 -13.50 89.69 19.96
N ALA A 479 -13.27 90.94 19.54
CA ALA A 479 -12.72 91.24 18.23
C ALA A 479 -11.20 91.02 18.20
N VAL A 480 -10.80 89.76 18.09
CA VAL A 480 -9.44 89.34 17.73
C VAL A 480 -9.20 89.70 16.25
N LYS A 481 -7.99 90.17 15.92
CA LYS A 481 -7.55 90.41 14.54
C LYS A 481 -6.80 89.20 14.01
N THR A 482 -6.95 88.93 12.71
CA THR A 482 -6.17 87.85 12.08
C THR A 482 -4.73 88.27 11.83
N ALA A 483 -3.87 87.30 11.56
CA ALA A 483 -2.51 87.55 11.11
C ALA A 483 -2.45 88.42 9.84
N ALA A 484 -3.32 88.18 8.85
CA ALA A 484 -3.47 89.03 7.68
C ALA A 484 -3.84 90.48 8.04
N GLU A 485 -4.87 90.69 8.86
CA GLU A 485 -5.29 92.03 9.29
C GLU A 485 -4.18 92.77 10.08
N MET A 486 -3.47 92.06 10.95
CA MET A 486 -2.33 92.60 11.69
C MET A 486 -1.17 93.01 10.76
N ALA A 487 -0.91 92.24 9.70
CA ALA A 487 0.08 92.59 8.69
C ALA A 487 -0.33 93.85 7.91
N ASP A 488 -1.59 93.95 7.48
CA ASP A 488 -2.10 95.09 6.71
C ASP A 488 -2.08 96.40 7.53
N VAL A 489 -2.47 96.34 8.81
CA VAL A 489 -2.44 97.53 9.68
C VAL A 489 -1.00 97.96 10.00
N ALA A 490 -0.08 97.00 10.16
CA ALA A 490 1.35 97.29 10.31
C ALA A 490 1.99 97.82 9.02
N ALA A 491 1.59 97.31 7.85
CA ALA A 491 2.03 97.82 6.54
C ALA A 491 1.56 99.26 6.31
N GLY A 492 0.30 99.58 6.64
CA GLY A 492 -0.22 100.94 6.59
C GLY A 492 0.57 101.93 7.45
N LEU A 493 1.05 101.51 8.64
CA LEU A 493 2.01 102.31 9.41
C LEU A 493 3.36 102.42 8.69
N SER A 494 3.89 101.34 8.12
CA SER A 494 5.19 101.35 7.44
C SER A 494 5.23 102.26 6.20
N ASP A 495 4.10 102.35 5.47
CA ASP A 495 3.93 103.28 4.34
C ASP A 495 3.76 104.73 4.82
N MET A 496 3.04 104.97 5.92
CA MET A 496 3.02 106.30 6.56
C MET A 496 4.44 106.75 6.90
N LEU A 497 5.24 105.91 7.58
CA LEU A 497 6.63 106.20 7.95
C LEU A 497 7.53 106.50 6.73
N ALA A 498 7.20 105.99 5.55
CA ALA A 498 7.91 106.26 4.29
C ALA A 498 7.46 107.54 3.56
N SER A 499 6.26 108.06 3.84
CA SER A 499 5.61 109.10 3.02
C SER A 499 6.17 110.53 3.16
N GLY A 500 6.84 110.85 4.28
CA GLY A 500 7.55 112.13 4.48
C GLY A 500 6.70 113.41 4.36
N SER A 501 5.39 113.34 4.58
CA SER A 501 4.45 114.45 4.41
C SER A 501 4.37 115.41 5.62
N HIS A 502 3.63 116.53 5.47
CA HIS A 502 3.50 117.63 6.44
C HIS A 502 3.47 117.17 7.92
N GLU A 503 4.42 117.67 8.71
CA GLU A 503 4.84 117.08 10.00
C GLU A 503 3.69 116.86 10.99
N GLU A 504 2.82 117.84 11.24
CA GLU A 504 1.70 117.68 12.20
C GLU A 504 0.70 116.59 11.78
N VAL A 505 0.44 116.44 10.48
CA VAL A 505 -0.49 115.42 9.95
C VAL A 505 0.18 114.03 9.99
N TYR A 506 1.47 113.97 9.66
CA TYR A 506 2.30 112.77 9.72
C TYR A 506 2.44 112.21 11.14
N VAL A 507 2.77 113.05 12.13
CA VAL A 507 2.90 112.65 13.55
C VAL A 507 1.58 112.11 14.10
N ASN A 508 0.47 112.82 13.89
CA ASN A 508 -0.85 112.37 14.37
C ASN A 508 -1.33 111.10 13.66
N GLY A 509 -1.07 110.94 12.36
CA GLY A 509 -1.37 109.72 11.62
C GLY A 509 -0.62 108.50 12.15
N VAL A 510 0.70 108.62 12.35
CA VAL A 510 1.52 107.55 12.94
C VAL A 510 1.08 107.22 14.38
N LYS A 511 0.80 108.23 15.21
CA LYS A 511 0.33 108.03 16.59
C LYS A 511 -0.98 107.23 16.64
N ALA A 512 -1.92 107.53 15.74
CA ALA A 512 -3.18 106.79 15.63
C ALA A 512 -2.96 105.35 15.13
N ALA A 513 -2.14 105.15 14.09
CA ALA A 513 -1.83 103.82 13.55
C ALA A 513 -1.09 102.93 14.56
N ALA A 514 -0.09 103.48 15.25
CA ALA A 514 0.65 102.78 16.31
C ALA A 514 -0.24 102.42 17.52
N GLY A 515 -1.11 103.34 17.94
CA GLY A 515 -2.10 103.07 18.99
C GLY A 515 -3.07 101.94 18.63
N LYS A 516 -3.48 101.85 17.35
CA LYS A 516 -4.29 100.76 16.82
C LYS A 516 -3.55 99.42 16.85
N ILE A 517 -2.33 99.36 16.31
CA ILE A 517 -1.47 98.16 16.30
C ILE A 517 -1.26 97.61 17.71
N TRP A 518 -1.01 98.48 18.69
CA TRP A 518 -0.82 98.07 20.09
C TRP A 518 -2.06 97.36 20.65
N GLY A 519 -3.26 97.91 20.44
CA GLY A 519 -4.52 97.33 20.93
C GLY A 519 -4.92 96.03 20.21
N GLU A 520 -4.73 95.96 18.89
CA GLU A 520 -5.04 94.77 18.10
C GLU A 520 -4.03 93.64 18.32
N ALA A 521 -2.74 93.96 18.54
CA ALA A 521 -1.75 92.96 18.95
C ALA A 521 -2.07 92.39 20.35
N ALA A 522 -2.56 93.22 21.27
CA ALA A 522 -2.95 92.77 22.61
C ALA A 522 -4.18 91.84 22.58
N SER A 523 -5.20 92.11 21.76
CA SER A 523 -6.33 91.18 21.61
C SER A 523 -5.93 89.88 20.91
N THR A 524 -5.04 89.95 19.91
CA THR A 524 -4.56 88.77 19.18
C THR A 524 -3.68 87.87 20.05
N LEU A 525 -2.88 88.43 20.96
CA LEU A 525 -2.14 87.66 21.97
C LEU A 525 -3.04 86.85 22.92
N ILE A 526 -4.28 87.32 23.20
CA ILE A 526 -5.26 86.55 23.99
C ILE A 526 -5.76 85.36 23.17
N GLY A 527 -6.13 85.57 21.90
CA GLY A 527 -6.59 84.50 21.00
C GLY A 527 -5.54 83.38 20.80
N LEU A 528 -4.25 83.73 20.71
CA LEU A 528 -3.17 82.73 20.66
C LEU A 528 -3.05 81.93 21.96
N GLY A 529 -3.37 82.53 23.11
CA GLY A 529 -3.46 81.81 24.39
C GLY A 529 -4.59 80.79 24.42
N GLU A 530 -5.73 81.09 23.79
CA GLU A 530 -6.84 80.14 23.65
C GLU A 530 -6.49 78.97 22.71
N VAL A 531 -5.74 79.24 21.62
CA VAL A 531 -5.20 78.20 20.73
C VAL A 531 -4.22 77.28 21.45
N ALA A 532 -3.26 77.85 22.19
CA ALA A 532 -2.30 77.06 22.98
C ALA A 532 -3.00 76.16 24.01
N ALA A 533 -3.96 76.71 24.77
CA ALA A 533 -4.73 75.95 25.76
C ALA A 533 -5.66 74.88 25.14
N ALA A 534 -6.04 75.00 23.87
CA ALA A 534 -6.74 73.94 23.14
C ALA A 534 -5.78 72.83 22.66
N ALA A 535 -4.57 73.20 22.23
CA ALA A 535 -3.53 72.24 21.89
C ALA A 535 -3.09 71.43 23.12
N ASP A 536 -2.93 72.07 24.29
CA ASP A 536 -2.56 71.39 25.54
C ASP A 536 -3.59 70.31 25.93
N ARG A 537 -4.90 70.63 25.89
CA ARG A 537 -5.99 69.65 26.11
C ARG A 537 -6.01 68.53 25.08
N PHE A 538 -5.62 68.83 23.85
CA PHE A 538 -5.51 67.82 22.79
C PHE A 538 -4.38 66.82 23.10
N TYR A 539 -3.27 67.22 23.75
CA TYR A 539 -2.26 66.28 24.25
C TYR A 539 -2.77 65.42 25.40
N GLU A 540 -3.47 66.01 26.36
CA GLU A 540 -4.02 65.27 27.51
C GLU A 540 -4.90 64.11 27.02
N ASN A 541 -5.80 64.39 26.07
CA ASN A 541 -6.72 63.39 25.51
C ASN A 541 -5.99 62.35 24.62
N ILE A 542 -4.94 62.75 23.88
CA ILE A 542 -4.06 61.81 23.16
C ILE A 542 -3.31 60.88 24.13
N ALA A 543 -2.88 61.37 25.30
CA ALA A 543 -2.16 60.57 26.28
C ALA A 543 -3.09 59.54 26.94
N GLU A 544 -4.33 59.94 27.29
CA GLU A 544 -5.35 59.05 27.83
C GLU A 544 -5.69 57.93 26.84
N ILE A 545 -5.91 58.26 25.55
CA ILE A 545 -6.19 57.25 24.51
C ILE A 545 -5.05 56.24 24.34
N LYS A 546 -3.78 56.69 24.30
CA LYS A 546 -2.63 55.77 24.15
C LYS A 546 -2.53 54.72 25.25
N LEU A 547 -2.86 55.08 26.50
CA LEU A 547 -2.88 54.13 27.63
C LEU A 547 -3.93 53.03 27.44
N HIS A 548 -5.11 53.39 26.92
CA HIS A 548 -6.15 52.42 26.61
C HIS A 548 -5.83 51.57 25.36
N GLU A 549 -5.21 52.14 24.33
CA GLU A 549 -4.76 51.41 23.13
C GLU A 549 -3.73 50.31 23.45
N GLU A 550 -2.76 50.59 24.33
CA GLU A 550 -1.76 49.59 24.75
C GLU A 550 -2.37 48.43 25.54
N ALA A 551 -3.29 48.73 26.46
CA ALA A 551 -4.04 47.71 27.20
C ALA A 551 -4.91 46.85 26.25
N LEU A 552 -5.59 47.48 25.30
CA LEU A 552 -6.46 46.83 24.32
C LEU A 552 -5.67 45.92 23.37
N LYS A 553 -4.50 46.36 22.91
CA LYS A 553 -3.57 45.54 22.12
C LYS A 553 -3.08 44.32 22.91
N SER A 554 -2.67 44.49 24.16
CA SER A 554 -2.18 43.39 25.02
C SER A 554 -3.26 42.31 25.23
N ALA A 555 -4.51 42.73 25.43
CA ALA A 555 -5.65 41.82 25.54
C ALA A 555 -5.94 41.08 24.22
N LEU A 556 -5.86 41.76 23.08
CA LEU A 556 -6.03 41.14 21.75
C LEU A 556 -4.93 40.13 21.44
N GLU A 557 -3.65 40.47 21.67
CA GLU A 557 -2.56 39.52 21.49
C GLU A 557 -2.72 38.27 22.38
N SER A 558 -3.24 38.43 23.59
CA SER A 558 -3.50 37.32 24.52
C SER A 558 -4.67 36.45 24.04
N TYR A 559 -5.71 37.06 23.49
CA TYR A 559 -6.84 36.37 22.84
C TYR A 559 -6.41 35.61 21.57
N GLU A 560 -5.63 36.25 20.68
CA GLU A 560 -5.09 35.65 19.44
C GLU A 560 -4.26 34.38 19.77
N LYS A 561 -3.41 34.44 20.81
CA LYS A 561 -2.62 33.31 21.31
C LYS A 561 -3.49 32.20 21.90
N ALA A 562 -4.52 32.54 22.69
CA ALA A 562 -5.43 31.56 23.30
C ALA A 562 -6.32 30.85 22.26
N LEU A 563 -6.80 31.57 21.24
CA LEU A 563 -7.58 31.00 20.15
C LEU A 563 -6.74 29.98 19.34
N THR A 564 -5.51 30.36 18.97
CA THR A 564 -4.58 29.47 18.27
C THR A 564 -4.30 28.19 19.06
N ALA A 565 -4.21 28.27 20.41
CA ALA A 565 -4.04 27.10 21.27
C ALA A 565 -5.26 26.16 21.27
N VAL A 566 -6.49 26.70 21.24
CA VAL A 566 -7.72 25.90 21.09
C VAL A 566 -7.76 25.23 19.71
N GLU A 567 -7.47 25.98 18.65
CA GLU A 567 -7.48 25.47 17.27
C GLU A 567 -6.46 24.33 17.07
N ASP A 568 -5.25 24.45 17.63
CA ASP A 568 -4.23 23.40 17.56
C ASP A 568 -4.64 22.12 18.31
N VAL A 569 -5.23 22.23 19.51
CA VAL A 569 -5.74 21.05 20.22
C VAL A 569 -6.88 20.38 19.45
N VAL A 570 -7.80 21.17 18.87
CA VAL A 570 -8.89 20.64 18.03
C VAL A 570 -8.33 19.95 16.78
N ARG A 571 -7.32 20.51 16.13
CA ARG A 571 -6.59 19.90 15.01
C ARG A 571 -5.98 18.55 15.39
N ARG A 572 -5.34 18.46 16.57
CA ARG A 572 -4.78 17.18 17.07
C ARG A 572 -5.88 16.18 17.47
N GLN A 573 -6.99 16.63 18.04
CA GLN A 573 -8.17 15.78 18.28
C GLN A 573 -8.78 15.23 16.99
N GLN A 574 -8.74 15.95 15.86
CA GLN A 574 -9.25 15.44 14.57
C GLN A 574 -8.46 14.21 14.09
N ILE A 575 -7.13 14.19 14.28
CA ILE A 575 -6.29 13.01 13.97
C ILE A 575 -6.79 11.79 14.75
N CYS A 576 -7.10 11.95 16.04
CA CYS A 576 -7.56 10.86 16.91
C CYS A 576 -9.01 10.40 16.67
N LYS A 577 -9.80 11.04 15.80
CA LYS A 577 -11.15 10.57 15.50
C LYS A 577 -11.08 9.29 14.67
N ARG A 578 -11.52 8.16 15.24
CA ARG A 578 -11.90 6.97 14.48
C ARG A 578 -12.99 7.37 13.47
N ASP A 579 -12.83 6.96 12.21
CA ASP A 579 -13.97 6.83 11.30
C ASP A 579 -14.98 5.87 11.96
N LYS A 580 -16.17 6.39 12.29
CA LYS A 580 -17.25 5.57 12.92
C LYS A 580 -17.99 4.70 11.90
N THR A 581 -17.41 4.51 10.72
CA THR A 581 -17.95 3.80 9.57
C THR A 581 -17.54 2.33 9.54
N GLN A 582 -17.63 1.64 10.69
CA GLN A 582 -17.81 0.19 10.67
C GLN A 582 -19.30 -0.14 10.57
N PRO A 583 -19.70 -1.14 9.76
CA PRO A 583 -21.10 -1.44 9.54
C PRO A 583 -21.73 -2.03 10.82
N GLN A 584 -22.77 -1.39 11.33
CA GLN A 584 -23.72 -2.10 12.19
C GLN A 584 -24.26 -3.29 11.39
N GLN A 585 -24.31 -4.47 12.03
CA GLN A 585 -25.01 -5.61 11.45
C GLN A 585 -26.46 -5.19 11.18
N LYS A 586 -26.87 -5.33 9.93
CA LYS A 586 -28.22 -5.03 9.49
C LYS A 586 -29.13 -6.16 9.96
N GLU A 587 -29.66 -6.06 11.18
CA GLU A 587 -30.79 -6.88 11.59
C GLU A 587 -31.88 -6.77 10.53
N GLU A 588 -32.33 -7.92 10.01
CA GLU A 588 -33.37 -7.94 8.99
C GLU A 588 -34.69 -7.44 9.59
N PRO A 589 -35.30 -6.38 9.05
CA PRO A 589 -36.66 -6.02 9.43
C PRO A 589 -37.58 -7.17 9.03
N LYS A 590 -38.23 -7.79 10.01
CA LYS A 590 -39.25 -8.82 9.74
C LYS A 590 -40.30 -8.24 8.81
N ALA A 591 -40.58 -8.95 7.72
CA ALA A 591 -41.65 -8.56 6.81
C ALA A 591 -43.03 -8.72 7.48
N ASP A 592 -43.84 -7.69 7.37
CA ASP A 592 -45.29 -7.71 7.61
C ASP A 592 -45.99 -7.17 6.33
N PRO A 593 -47.28 -7.49 6.11
CA PRO A 593 -47.77 -7.74 4.75
C PRO A 593 -48.13 -6.53 3.89
N THR A 594 -47.91 -6.69 2.58
CA THR A 594 -48.32 -5.81 1.48
C THR A 594 -49.85 -5.63 1.40
N PRO A 595 -50.37 -4.39 1.34
CA PRO A 595 -51.69 -4.09 0.80
C PRO A 595 -51.64 -3.92 -0.74
N GLU A 596 -52.65 -4.42 -1.46
CA GLU A 596 -52.77 -4.25 -2.92
C GLU A 596 -53.15 -2.83 -3.36
N PRO A 597 -52.85 -2.43 -4.61
CA PRO A 597 -53.01 -1.06 -5.10
C PRO A 597 -54.45 -0.70 -5.51
N SER A 598 -54.77 0.60 -5.49
CA SER A 598 -56.01 1.12 -6.06
C SER A 598 -55.78 2.44 -6.82
N ASP A 599 -56.20 2.45 -8.07
CA ASP A 599 -56.21 3.55 -9.05
C ASP A 599 -57.62 3.59 -9.69
N PRO A 600 -58.03 4.59 -10.51
CA PRO A 600 -57.52 5.96 -10.68
C PRO A 600 -58.64 7.04 -10.73
N LYS A 601 -58.30 8.34 -10.74
CA LYS A 601 -58.99 9.32 -11.64
C LYS A 601 -58.32 10.70 -11.83
N PRO A 602 -58.11 11.16 -13.08
CA PRO A 602 -57.80 12.56 -13.46
C PRO A 602 -59.07 13.30 -14.00
N PRO A 603 -59.02 14.50 -14.62
CA PRO A 603 -57.92 15.46 -14.86
C PRO A 603 -58.25 16.93 -14.47
N VAL A 604 -57.41 17.91 -14.87
CA VAL A 604 -57.78 19.12 -15.67
C VAL A 604 -56.54 19.98 -15.97
N ASP A 605 -56.30 20.32 -17.25
CA ASP A 605 -55.34 21.33 -17.73
C ASP A 605 -56.01 22.72 -17.85
N PRO A 606 -55.22 23.82 -17.86
CA PRO A 606 -55.21 24.65 -19.08
C PRO A 606 -53.80 24.93 -19.64
N LYS A 607 -53.77 25.33 -20.93
CA LYS A 607 -52.60 25.32 -21.83
C LYS A 607 -52.08 26.77 -22.15
N PRO A 608 -51.23 27.05 -23.17
CA PRO A 608 -49.96 27.74 -22.96
C PRO A 608 -49.84 29.11 -23.69
N LYS A 609 -48.65 29.73 -23.66
CA LYS A 609 -48.13 30.54 -24.78
C LYS A 609 -46.64 30.29 -25.05
N THR A 610 -46.31 30.15 -26.33
CA THR A 610 -44.97 30.16 -26.94
C THR A 610 -44.67 31.53 -27.55
N ASP A 611 -43.40 31.84 -27.84
CA ASP A 611 -42.94 32.52 -29.09
C ASP A 611 -41.40 32.50 -29.20
N THR A 612 -40.84 32.38 -30.42
CA THR A 612 -39.39 32.21 -30.72
C THR A 612 -39.12 32.31 -32.25
N PRO A 613 -37.86 32.30 -32.75
CA PRO A 613 -36.82 33.35 -32.88
C PRO A 613 -36.81 34.00 -34.31
N PRO A 614 -35.72 34.57 -34.89
CA PRO A 614 -34.63 33.75 -35.51
C PRO A 614 -33.18 34.34 -35.67
N ALA A 615 -32.15 33.45 -35.58
CA ALA A 615 -30.85 33.42 -36.33
C ALA A 615 -29.80 34.57 -36.15
N GLN A 616 -28.45 34.42 -36.15
CA GLN A 616 -27.41 33.37 -36.41
C GLN A 616 -26.17 33.58 -35.45
N LYS A 617 -25.13 32.75 -35.20
CA LYS A 617 -24.48 31.53 -35.80
C LYS A 617 -23.41 31.79 -36.91
N PRO A 618 -22.24 31.09 -37.02
CA PRO A 618 -21.30 30.43 -36.07
C PRO A 618 -19.82 30.93 -36.25
N PRO A 619 -18.73 30.35 -35.64
CA PRO A 619 -18.53 29.18 -34.74
C PRO A 619 -17.92 29.62 -33.36
N ALA A 620 -16.95 29.02 -32.62
CA ALA A 620 -16.02 27.88 -32.77
C ALA A 620 -15.43 27.36 -31.42
N GLU A 621 -14.68 26.24 -31.49
CA GLU A 621 -13.80 25.59 -30.48
C GLU A 621 -14.37 25.09 -29.11
N PRO A 622 -13.67 24.18 -28.38
CA PRO A 622 -14.24 23.36 -27.29
C PRO A 622 -13.49 23.49 -25.93
N PRO A 623 -13.76 22.66 -24.88
CA PRO A 623 -14.99 21.98 -24.47
C PRO A 623 -15.51 22.50 -23.10
N ALA A 624 -16.61 21.95 -22.57
CA ALA A 624 -17.23 22.39 -21.30
C ALA A 624 -16.70 21.65 -20.03
N PRO A 625 -16.59 22.32 -18.86
CA PRO A 625 -16.23 21.70 -17.58
C PRO A 625 -17.37 21.61 -16.55
N LYS A 626 -17.23 20.67 -15.58
CA LYS A 626 -17.95 20.56 -14.28
C LYS A 626 -19.48 20.26 -14.34
N PRO A 627 -20.15 19.87 -13.21
CA PRO A 627 -19.68 19.78 -11.82
C PRO A 627 -19.76 18.38 -11.17
N GLY A 628 -19.15 18.24 -9.98
CA GLY A 628 -19.25 17.01 -9.17
C GLY A 628 -18.26 16.88 -8.01
N ASP A 629 -17.84 17.98 -7.37
CA ASP A 629 -17.04 17.93 -6.14
C ASP A 629 -17.98 18.08 -4.92
N GLU A 630 -17.89 17.17 -3.95
CA GLU A 630 -18.52 17.34 -2.63
C GLU A 630 -17.48 17.90 -1.65
N ASP A 631 -17.71 19.12 -1.16
CA ASP A 631 -16.78 19.78 -0.22
C ASP A 631 -16.81 19.10 1.17
N PRO A 632 -15.63 18.85 1.80
CA PRO A 632 -15.57 18.45 3.19
C PRO A 632 -16.09 19.58 4.11
N PRO A 633 -16.57 19.27 5.34
CA PRO A 633 -17.40 20.17 6.13
C PRO A 633 -16.74 21.52 6.45
N ILE A 634 -17.53 22.57 6.26
CA ILE A 634 -17.16 24.00 6.32
C ILE A 634 -16.46 24.34 7.64
N SER A 635 -15.19 24.73 7.57
CA SER A 635 -14.53 25.50 8.62
C SER A 635 -15.30 26.81 8.84
N PRO A 636 -15.77 27.13 10.07
CA PRO A 636 -16.49 28.38 10.31
C PRO A 636 -15.54 29.56 10.02
N PRO A 637 -15.93 30.53 9.18
CA PRO A 637 -15.02 31.59 8.78
C PRO A 637 -14.50 32.38 9.99
N PRO A 638 -13.26 32.90 9.92
CA PRO A 638 -12.78 33.87 10.91
C PRO A 638 -13.69 35.10 10.90
N PRO A 639 -13.83 35.84 12.02
CA PRO A 639 -14.63 37.06 12.11
C PRO A 639 -13.92 38.24 11.40
N ALA A 640 -13.62 38.05 10.12
CA ALA A 640 -13.01 39.04 9.23
C ALA A 640 -14.04 40.13 8.90
N SER A 641 -14.29 41.01 9.87
CA SER A 641 -14.94 42.29 9.61
C SER A 641 -14.15 43.01 8.51
N PRO A 642 -14.79 43.46 7.42
CA PRO A 642 -14.08 44.04 6.29
C PRO A 642 -13.29 45.27 6.77
N PRO A 643 -12.00 45.41 6.38
CA PRO A 643 -11.13 46.43 6.93
C PRO A 643 -11.65 47.82 6.58
N ARG A 644 -11.87 48.65 7.60
CA ARG A 644 -12.40 50.01 7.42
C ARG A 644 -11.31 50.93 6.87
N GLN A 645 -11.67 51.85 5.98
CA GLN A 645 -10.76 52.93 5.58
C GLN A 645 -10.77 54.02 6.64
N VAL A 646 -9.59 54.48 7.06
CA VAL A 646 -9.41 55.50 8.10
C VAL A 646 -8.37 56.52 7.63
N GLY A 647 -8.71 57.81 7.66
CA GLY A 647 -7.89 58.93 7.18
C GLY A 647 -6.86 59.47 8.19
N LEU A 648 -6.42 58.68 9.16
CA LEU A 648 -5.43 59.10 10.16
C LEU A 648 -3.99 59.03 9.59
N PRO A 649 -3.04 59.87 10.05
CA PRO A 649 -1.82 60.13 9.30
C PRO A 649 -0.76 59.01 9.33
N TYR A 650 -0.20 58.75 8.15
CA TYR A 650 0.85 57.75 7.92
C TYR A 650 2.21 58.35 7.49
N SER A 651 2.41 59.66 7.60
CA SER A 651 3.70 60.32 7.33
C SER A 651 4.03 61.38 8.40
N PRO A 652 5.25 61.43 8.97
CA PRO A 652 5.66 62.45 9.94
C PRO A 652 5.89 63.86 9.38
N GLN A 653 5.57 64.12 8.11
CA GLN A 653 5.97 65.33 7.36
C GLN A 653 4.81 66.29 7.07
N GLU A 654 3.58 65.88 7.37
CA GLU A 654 2.32 66.59 7.13
C GLU A 654 1.36 66.19 8.27
N CYS A 655 0.33 66.99 8.55
CA CYS A 655 -0.76 66.58 9.44
C CYS A 655 -1.60 65.42 8.86
N GLY A 656 -1.57 65.25 7.52
CA GLY A 656 -1.85 63.98 6.83
C GLY A 656 -3.28 63.41 6.92
N CYS A 657 -4.25 64.20 7.39
CA CYS A 657 -5.61 63.74 7.73
C CYS A 657 -6.53 63.42 6.53
N ASP A 658 -6.05 63.46 5.29
CA ASP A 658 -6.72 62.96 4.08
C ASP A 658 -6.16 61.62 3.56
N LYS A 659 -5.07 61.09 4.14
CA LYS A 659 -4.39 59.90 3.63
C LYS A 659 -5.03 58.63 4.18
N THR A 660 -6.14 58.20 3.58
CA THR A 660 -6.87 56.99 3.97
C THR A 660 -6.07 55.70 3.78
N LYS A 661 -6.08 54.81 4.78
CA LYS A 661 -5.57 53.43 4.70
C LYS A 661 -6.61 52.47 5.28
N SER A 662 -6.62 51.23 4.80
CA SER A 662 -7.39 50.13 5.37
C SER A 662 -6.82 49.69 6.72
N ILE A 663 -7.62 49.72 7.79
CA ILE A 663 -7.29 49.19 9.11
C ILE A 663 -8.13 47.93 9.37
N SER A 664 -7.47 46.84 9.75
CA SER A 664 -8.06 45.58 10.19
C SER A 664 -8.36 45.59 11.70
N VAL A 665 -9.35 44.79 12.12
CA VAL A 665 -9.77 44.67 13.53
C VAL A 665 -8.90 43.64 14.26
N ASN A 666 -7.59 43.88 14.34
CA ASN A 666 -6.57 42.99 14.91
C ASN A 666 -5.38 43.75 15.50
N SER A 667 -4.50 43.07 16.24
CA SER A 667 -3.35 43.68 16.95
C SER A 667 -2.42 44.55 16.07
N GLU A 668 -2.24 44.22 14.79
CA GLU A 668 -1.51 45.02 13.79
C GLU A 668 -2.26 46.30 13.38
N GLY A 669 -3.58 46.22 13.21
CA GLY A 669 -4.44 47.37 12.90
C GLY A 669 -4.48 48.40 14.04
N PHE A 670 -4.56 47.95 15.29
CA PHE A 670 -4.41 48.82 16.46
C PHE A 670 -3.02 49.49 16.52
N SER A 671 -1.96 48.75 16.21
CA SER A 671 -0.61 49.31 16.13
C SER A 671 -0.49 50.37 15.02
N THR A 672 -1.19 50.18 13.89
CA THR A 672 -1.29 51.18 12.81
C THR A 672 -2.06 52.42 13.24
N LEU A 673 -3.12 52.27 14.04
CA LEU A 673 -3.94 53.37 14.57
C LEU A 673 -3.18 54.22 15.61
N GLN A 674 -2.48 53.57 16.55
CA GLN A 674 -1.66 54.23 17.57
C GLN A 674 -0.58 55.15 16.96
N VAL A 675 0.03 54.72 15.85
CA VAL A 675 0.96 55.55 15.06
C VAL A 675 0.25 56.76 14.46
N GLY A 676 -0.97 56.59 13.94
CA GLY A 676 -1.81 57.69 13.43
C GLY A 676 -2.17 58.72 14.50
N VAL A 677 -2.68 58.28 15.65
CA VAL A 677 -3.01 59.17 16.78
C VAL A 677 -1.76 59.91 17.27
N LYS A 678 -0.60 59.24 17.33
CA LYS A 678 0.67 59.91 17.64
C LYS A 678 1.03 60.99 16.63
N ASN A 679 1.02 60.68 15.32
CA ASN A 679 1.47 61.59 14.28
C ASN A 679 0.65 62.91 14.22
N ILE A 680 -0.66 62.90 14.52
CA ILE A 680 -1.43 64.16 14.67
C ILE A 680 -0.92 64.97 15.86
N GLY A 681 -0.70 64.31 17.00
CA GLY A 681 -0.09 64.94 18.18
C GLY A 681 1.24 65.60 17.83
N ASP A 682 2.17 64.85 17.23
CA ASP A 682 3.48 65.37 16.81
C ASP A 682 3.31 66.57 15.81
N CYS A 683 2.32 66.56 14.90
CA CYS A 683 2.05 67.68 13.98
C CYS A 683 1.55 68.95 14.70
N VAL A 684 0.54 68.82 15.56
CA VAL A 684 0.02 69.94 16.38
C VAL A 684 1.13 70.49 17.29
N GLU A 685 2.05 69.64 17.74
CA GLU A 685 3.08 70.01 18.72
C GLU A 685 4.11 70.93 18.06
N ASN A 686 4.51 70.57 16.83
CA ASN A 686 5.35 71.39 15.98
C ASN A 686 4.67 72.73 15.65
N PHE A 687 3.37 72.75 15.29
CA PHE A 687 2.65 74.01 14.99
C PHE A 687 2.55 74.94 16.22
N ASN A 688 2.20 74.40 17.39
CA ASN A 688 2.11 75.18 18.62
C ASN A 688 3.51 75.68 19.07
N LYS A 689 4.50 74.78 19.12
CA LYS A 689 5.84 75.12 19.60
C LYS A 689 6.62 76.05 18.66
N THR A 690 6.41 75.98 17.35
CA THR A 690 7.09 76.82 16.37
C THR A 690 6.24 78.03 15.95
N SER A 691 5.18 77.82 15.17
CA SER A 691 4.38 78.89 14.55
C SER A 691 3.68 79.78 15.57
N VAL A 692 2.91 79.21 16.50
CA VAL A 692 2.12 79.98 17.49
C VAL A 692 3.04 80.77 18.43
N ASN A 693 4.10 80.14 18.95
CA ASN A 693 5.08 80.83 19.79
C ASN A 693 5.89 81.91 19.06
N ALA A 694 6.33 81.64 17.81
CA ALA A 694 7.05 82.64 17.01
C ALA A 694 6.17 83.86 16.76
N TYR A 695 4.90 83.68 16.41
CA TYR A 695 3.97 84.78 16.20
C TYR A 695 3.61 85.52 17.49
N ALA A 696 3.42 84.83 18.61
CA ALA A 696 3.24 85.47 19.91
C ALA A 696 4.46 86.35 20.29
N ASN A 697 5.67 85.97 19.89
CA ASN A 697 6.85 86.82 20.04
C ASN A 697 6.85 87.99 19.04
N THR A 698 6.54 87.76 17.76
CA THR A 698 6.38 88.82 16.75
C THR A 698 5.36 89.88 17.18
N LEU A 699 4.21 89.48 17.76
CA LEU A 699 3.20 90.41 18.29
C LEU A 699 3.69 91.22 19.50
N ARG A 700 4.46 90.60 20.41
CA ARG A 700 5.08 91.32 21.55
C ARG A 700 6.09 92.36 21.04
N GLU A 701 6.93 92.00 20.07
CA GLU A 701 7.90 92.90 19.46
C GLU A 701 7.23 94.02 18.64
N LEU A 702 6.14 93.71 17.93
CA LEU A 702 5.33 94.67 17.17
C LEU A 702 4.60 95.66 18.10
N SER A 703 4.03 95.17 19.20
CA SER A 703 3.40 95.99 20.24
C SER A 703 4.41 96.93 20.91
N ALA A 704 5.60 96.43 21.25
CA ALA A 704 6.68 97.24 21.83
C ALA A 704 7.24 98.28 20.84
N LEU A 705 7.36 97.94 19.55
CA LEU A 705 7.79 98.88 18.51
C LEU A 705 6.74 99.97 18.27
N ALA A 706 5.45 99.61 18.28
CA ALA A 706 4.35 100.55 18.14
C ALA A 706 4.26 101.51 19.34
N ASP A 707 4.40 101.01 20.58
CA ASP A 707 4.39 101.89 21.76
C ASP A 707 5.63 102.82 21.79
N SER A 708 6.81 102.32 21.39
CA SER A 708 8.01 103.15 21.21
C SER A 708 7.83 104.26 20.16
N LEU A 709 7.18 103.97 19.03
CA LEU A 709 6.84 104.95 18.00
C LEU A 709 5.81 105.99 18.49
N LYS A 710 4.81 105.55 19.27
CA LYS A 710 3.80 106.39 19.89
C LYS A 710 4.41 107.33 20.93
N VAL A 711 5.27 106.83 21.82
CA VAL A 711 6.01 107.63 22.80
C VAL A 711 6.95 108.62 22.13
N ALA A 712 7.58 108.25 21.01
CA ALA A 712 8.38 109.18 20.21
C ALA A 712 7.51 110.27 19.55
N ALA A 713 6.32 109.92 19.05
CA ALA A 713 5.35 110.87 18.47
C ALA A 713 4.72 111.83 19.49
N ASP A 714 4.79 111.51 20.79
CA ASP A 714 4.43 112.39 21.91
C ASP A 714 5.58 113.32 22.35
N GLY A 715 6.74 113.26 21.67
CA GLY A 715 7.95 114.03 21.98
C GLY A 715 8.30 115.10 20.94
N ASP A 716 9.60 115.36 20.80
CA ASP A 716 10.15 116.31 19.83
C ASP A 716 10.07 115.77 18.38
N PRO A 717 9.62 116.57 17.38
CA PRO A 717 9.45 116.11 16.00
C PRO A 717 10.71 115.57 15.31
N GLU A 718 11.89 116.13 15.60
CA GLU A 718 13.16 115.65 15.03
C GLU A 718 13.63 114.36 15.73
N ILE A 719 13.42 114.25 17.04
CA ILE A 719 13.64 112.97 17.76
C ILE A 719 12.71 111.89 17.18
N PHE A 720 11.44 112.21 16.96
CA PHE A 720 10.49 111.32 16.31
C PHE A 720 10.94 110.90 14.91
N ARG A 721 11.35 111.85 14.05
CA ARG A 721 11.82 111.58 12.68
C ARG A 721 13.07 110.68 12.64
N VAL A 722 13.97 110.81 13.61
CA VAL A 722 15.13 109.93 13.74
C VAL A 722 14.73 108.53 14.22
N GLN A 723 13.75 108.41 15.12
CA GLN A 723 13.26 107.11 15.59
C GLN A 723 12.40 106.38 14.56
N SER A 724 11.51 107.08 13.83
CA SER A 724 10.68 106.51 12.76
C SER A 724 11.54 105.87 11.66
N THR A 725 12.57 106.59 11.23
CA THR A 725 13.56 106.12 10.24
C THR A 725 14.29 104.86 10.71
N LYS A 726 14.63 104.75 12.00
CA LYS A 726 15.29 103.56 12.59
C LYS A 726 14.32 102.39 12.83
N ALA A 727 13.05 102.68 13.11
CA ALA A 727 12.03 101.68 13.39
C ALA A 727 11.55 100.95 12.13
N LYS A 728 11.44 101.65 10.98
CA LYS A 728 10.87 101.08 9.75
C LYS A 728 11.49 99.74 9.32
N PRO A 729 12.82 99.54 9.26
CA PRO A 729 13.40 98.24 8.90
C PRO A 729 13.02 97.09 9.84
N ARG A 730 12.75 97.38 11.13
CA ARG A 730 12.27 96.38 12.09
C ARG A 730 10.78 96.11 11.93
N LEU A 731 9.98 97.15 11.64
CA LEU A 731 8.55 97.01 11.32
C LEU A 731 8.37 96.17 10.05
N ASP A 732 9.10 96.46 8.98
CA ASP A 732 9.10 95.69 7.73
C ASP A 732 9.51 94.22 7.94
N SER A 733 10.36 93.93 8.94
CA SER A 733 10.70 92.55 9.31
C SER A 733 9.58 91.86 10.11
N LEU A 734 8.88 92.59 10.99
CA LEU A 734 7.78 92.06 11.81
C LEU A 734 6.51 91.81 10.97
N ILE A 735 6.25 92.65 9.96
CA ILE A 735 5.20 92.42 8.95
C ILE A 735 5.45 91.08 8.24
N LYS A 736 6.67 90.84 7.75
CA LYS A 736 7.03 89.58 7.07
C LYS A 736 6.94 88.35 7.97
N GLN A 737 7.29 88.48 9.25
CA GLN A 737 7.08 87.40 10.22
C GLN A 737 5.59 87.13 10.49
N THR A 738 4.77 88.18 10.56
CA THR A 738 3.31 88.07 10.71
C THR A 738 2.69 87.38 9.49
N GLN A 739 3.06 87.78 8.28
CA GLN A 739 2.65 87.13 7.03
C GLN A 739 3.13 85.67 6.94
N SER A 740 4.33 85.36 7.44
CA SER A 740 4.82 83.97 7.49
C SER A 740 4.04 83.09 8.48
N TYR A 741 3.45 83.67 9.54
CA TYR A 741 2.54 82.94 10.42
C TYR A 741 1.15 82.76 9.79
N ASP A 742 0.64 83.76 9.09
CA ASP A 742 -0.61 83.70 8.33
C ASP A 742 -0.59 82.53 7.31
N GLU A 743 0.46 82.43 6.50
CA GLU A 743 0.64 81.32 5.54
C GLU A 743 0.87 79.96 6.22
N ALA A 744 1.61 79.91 7.33
CA ALA A 744 1.79 78.67 8.11
C ALA A 744 0.48 78.20 8.74
N GLY A 745 -0.34 79.13 9.27
CA GLY A 745 -1.65 78.85 9.85
C GLY A 745 -2.67 78.41 8.80
N LYS A 746 -2.70 79.04 7.61
CA LYS A 746 -3.51 78.58 6.47
C LYS A 746 -3.12 77.16 6.04
N THR A 747 -1.82 76.87 5.99
CA THR A 747 -1.31 75.53 5.64
C THR A 747 -1.73 74.49 6.67
N PHE A 748 -1.50 74.77 7.97
CA PHE A 748 -1.95 73.90 9.05
C PHE A 748 -3.47 73.67 9.02
N LEU A 749 -4.28 74.72 8.88
CA LEU A 749 -5.74 74.59 8.84
C LEU A 749 -6.23 73.74 7.67
N LYS A 750 -5.65 73.91 6.48
CA LYS A 750 -6.00 73.13 5.27
C LYS A 750 -5.67 71.63 5.40
N GLU A 751 -4.67 71.27 6.20
CA GLU A 751 -4.37 69.88 6.53
C GLU A 751 -5.20 69.38 7.71
N PHE A 752 -5.49 70.24 8.69
CA PHE A 752 -6.15 69.88 9.95
C PHE A 752 -7.68 69.87 9.88
N GLU A 753 -8.30 70.57 8.91
CA GLU A 753 -9.76 70.64 8.72
C GLU A 753 -10.44 69.27 8.57
N LYS A 754 -9.66 68.27 8.13
CA LYS A 754 -10.10 66.89 7.85
C LYS A 754 -9.88 65.95 9.03
N CYS A 755 -9.07 66.35 10.02
CA CYS A 755 -8.74 65.52 11.17
C CYS A 755 -9.96 65.11 12.01
N PRO A 756 -11.01 65.93 12.24
CA PRO A 756 -12.18 65.51 13.02
C PRO A 756 -12.89 64.26 12.48
N GLU A 757 -13.10 64.17 11.16
CA GLU A 757 -13.73 63.01 10.53
C GLU A 757 -12.82 61.77 10.59
N SER A 758 -11.52 61.96 10.33
CA SER A 758 -10.51 60.90 10.40
C SER A 758 -10.31 60.35 11.81
N VAL A 759 -10.26 61.20 12.84
CA VAL A 759 -10.24 60.81 14.25
C VAL A 759 -11.51 60.06 14.61
N THR A 760 -12.69 60.60 14.29
CA THR A 760 -13.99 59.92 14.53
C THR A 760 -14.01 58.51 13.91
N THR A 761 -13.54 58.37 12.67
CA THR A 761 -13.53 57.08 11.95
C THR A 761 -12.54 56.08 12.56
N GLY A 762 -11.38 56.53 13.04
CA GLY A 762 -10.44 55.67 13.78
C GLY A 762 -10.97 55.26 15.15
N MET A 763 -11.61 56.19 15.85
CA MET A 763 -12.30 55.95 17.11
C MET A 763 -13.48 54.97 16.97
N GLU A 764 -14.14 54.91 15.80
CA GLU A 764 -15.10 53.85 15.49
C GLU A 764 -14.46 52.46 15.26
N VAL A 765 -13.23 52.37 14.76
CA VAL A 765 -12.53 51.07 14.63
C VAL A 765 -12.30 50.47 16.01
N LEU A 766 -11.84 51.28 16.98
CA LEU A 766 -11.71 50.89 18.39
C LEU A 766 -13.02 50.28 18.92
N LYS A 767 -14.14 50.98 18.68
CA LYS A 767 -15.49 50.55 19.10
C LYS A 767 -15.96 49.27 18.38
N SER A 768 -15.63 49.09 17.10
CA SER A 768 -16.04 47.90 16.35
C SER A 768 -15.40 46.61 16.87
N ALA A 769 -14.18 46.67 17.40
CA ALA A 769 -13.50 45.51 17.99
C ALA A 769 -14.17 45.00 19.27
N GLN A 770 -14.76 45.91 20.05
CA GLN A 770 -15.56 45.58 21.24
C GLN A 770 -16.75 44.71 20.83
N THR A 771 -17.53 45.13 19.82
CA THR A 771 -18.74 44.40 19.39
C THR A 771 -18.39 43.08 18.71
N VAL A 772 -17.53 43.11 17.69
CA VAL A 772 -17.22 41.95 16.84
C VAL A 772 -16.62 40.79 17.64
N THR A 773 -15.69 41.09 18.56
CA THR A 773 -15.04 40.04 19.34
C THR A 773 -16.01 39.43 20.36
N VAL A 774 -16.86 40.22 21.00
CA VAL A 774 -17.84 39.72 21.98
C VAL A 774 -18.90 38.84 21.31
N ASP A 775 -19.52 39.30 20.23
CA ASP A 775 -20.58 38.55 19.54
C ASP A 775 -20.04 37.26 18.90
N SER A 776 -18.78 37.26 18.44
CA SER A 776 -18.12 36.06 17.91
C SER A 776 -17.82 35.00 18.98
N ILE A 777 -17.90 35.33 20.27
CA ILE A 777 -17.56 34.40 21.36
C ILE A 777 -18.84 33.83 21.99
N THR A 778 -19.86 34.65 22.21
CA THR A 778 -21.19 34.18 22.66
C THR A 778 -21.94 33.30 21.65
N THR A 779 -21.40 33.11 20.44
CA THR A 779 -21.99 32.31 19.36
C THR A 779 -21.14 31.14 18.88
N LYS A 780 -19.86 31.02 19.27
CA LYS A 780 -18.95 29.96 18.81
C LYS A 780 -18.53 28.95 19.89
N TYR A 781 -18.63 29.29 21.19
CA TYR A 781 -18.16 28.49 22.33
C TYR A 781 -19.12 28.55 23.52
#